data_AF-A0A5J4VI47-F1
#
_entry.id   AF-A0A5J4VI47-F1
#
_cell.length_a   1.000
_cell.length_b   1.000
_cell.length_c   1.000
_cell.angle_alpha   90.00
_cell.angle_beta   90.00
_cell.angle_gamma   90.00
#
_symmetry.space_group_name_H-M   'P 1'
#
loop_
_entity.id
_entity.type
_entity.pdbx_description
1 polymer ?
#
loop_
_entity_poly.entity_id
_entity_poly.type
_entity_poly.pdbx_seq_one_letter_code
_entity_poly.pdbx_strand_id
1 'polypeptide(L)'
;EAKGIIHINYDNSQLIASNCIFSNIQIQSKGGNAIRILNNGPQPIISNIKECQFNNISSIGDSNGRGGSAIYMENKHGSKVIIEESCQFYECIIEKGNGGAIYIEIDFTSQFEFKISDALIQECQTKSDTTKDLPPTGYGGGIFLTGNGEYDPSTKRLDLKGMKIYGNSADKSGQSLYVAMIKLAEWCRNGNAGEYVKGNYSDGISNQNELQGIQDDQTTFKYYSSILINEHQNQLDEFWNVASPRIFRNYSVDSTQLSTILIKSVGRFNITGKAVFYLINFIMESTGYQEIPGIYGLSPTAEIDLKDCQFHMQNAGSQIGKCFVRLNYGGNHMISNLNSKNISSEENIVKVNFANPGSLSISNSQFDNITKIGSYTIGGVINAILTYESNRLDITNCQFTTCKAQDTWGGAVYAEIQNLNAQIILTCTQIIQCEAQKGGGLHIKSSTTGQVILDNLCEFKQCVATSGNGGGIYADLEYSTTEQSLFLIKDVLIQDCHALLSPNAIISTGFGGGIFIGVRGTYNSSAQSLNLKGMKIYGNSAISGGQSLYVVMSQLKEWCEYGLLGEYAKGNYSDTDSDENELQGLPIDFSQFASSSQSYIQANEKTLENYWGIKIPSYSIWHVQQRFGQQNGTNAKNCGEINSPCQTIEYAI
;
A
#
# COMPACT_ATOMS: atom_id res chain seq x y z
N GLU A 1 -20.59 -33.30 33.34
CA GLU A 1 -19.94 -31.98 33.26
C GLU A 1 -18.44 -32.21 33.07
N ALA A 2 -17.79 -31.42 32.24
CA ALA A 2 -16.34 -31.48 32.02
C ALA A 2 -15.61 -31.11 33.33
N LYS A 3 -14.74 -31.99 33.84
CA LYS A 3 -14.01 -31.77 35.10
C LYS A 3 -12.55 -32.23 35.01
N GLY A 4 -11.66 -31.46 35.62
CA GLY A 4 -10.28 -31.89 35.87
C GLY A 4 -10.15 -32.73 37.15
N ILE A 5 -9.09 -33.52 37.26
CA ILE A 5 -8.67 -34.10 38.56
C ILE A 5 -8.34 -32.96 39.53
N ILE A 6 -7.55 -32.01 39.05
CA ILE A 6 -7.43 -30.68 39.64
C ILE A 6 -8.29 -29.73 38.80
N HIS A 7 -9.30 -29.14 39.42
CA HIS A 7 -10.23 -28.24 38.75
C HIS A 7 -10.23 -26.87 39.45
N ILE A 8 -9.76 -25.84 38.74
CA ILE A 8 -9.77 -24.46 39.21
C ILE A 8 -10.81 -23.69 38.41
N ASN A 9 -11.85 -23.19 39.06
CA ASN A 9 -12.96 -22.45 38.44
C ASN A 9 -13.36 -21.18 39.21
N TYR A 10 -12.54 -20.74 40.14
CA TYR A 10 -12.68 -19.47 40.86
C TYR A 10 -11.62 -18.50 40.38
N ASP A 11 -12.03 -17.28 40.04
CA ASP A 11 -11.11 -16.21 39.69
C ASP A 11 -10.29 -15.74 40.91
N ASN A 12 -9.23 -14.96 40.71
CA ASN A 12 -8.31 -14.53 41.77
C ASN A 12 -7.67 -15.70 42.55
N SER A 13 -7.48 -16.84 41.90
CA SER A 13 -6.91 -18.04 42.51
C SER A 13 -5.47 -18.28 42.04
N GLN A 14 -4.71 -19.03 42.85
CA GLN A 14 -3.37 -19.46 42.51
C GLN A 14 -3.27 -20.98 42.51
N LEU A 15 -2.69 -21.55 41.45
CA LEU A 15 -2.27 -22.94 41.38
C LEU A 15 -0.75 -23.00 41.38
N ILE A 16 -0.17 -23.72 42.34
CA ILE A 16 1.25 -24.04 42.35
C ILE A 16 1.37 -25.56 42.33
N ALA A 17 1.83 -26.10 41.21
CA ALA A 17 2.17 -27.51 41.08
C ALA A 17 3.70 -27.61 40.99
N SER A 18 4.31 -28.33 41.92
CA SER A 18 5.76 -28.50 41.96
C SER A 18 6.08 -29.95 42.27
N ASN A 19 6.99 -30.58 41.53
CA ASN A 19 7.42 -31.97 41.77
C ASN A 19 6.27 -33.00 41.81
N CYS A 20 5.19 -32.74 41.06
CA CYS A 20 4.01 -33.61 41.02
C CYS A 20 4.10 -34.61 39.87
N ILE A 21 3.66 -35.85 40.09
CA ILE A 21 3.59 -36.89 39.04
C ILE A 21 2.13 -37.31 38.83
N PHE A 22 1.65 -37.15 37.60
CA PHE A 22 0.37 -37.63 37.11
C PHE A 22 0.67 -38.76 36.13
N SER A 23 0.33 -40.00 36.48
CA SER A 23 0.70 -41.15 35.66
C SER A 23 -0.42 -42.18 35.50
N ASN A 24 -0.55 -42.73 34.29
CA ASN A 24 -1.47 -43.84 33.97
C ASN A 24 -2.92 -43.49 34.26
N ILE A 25 -3.36 -42.32 33.77
CA ILE A 25 -4.69 -41.77 34.02
C ILE A 25 -5.55 -41.94 32.78
N GLN A 26 -6.69 -42.61 32.91
CA GLN A 26 -7.69 -42.73 31.84
C GLN A 26 -8.99 -42.04 32.24
N ILE A 27 -9.34 -40.97 31.53
CA ILE A 27 -10.54 -40.17 31.81
C ILE A 27 -11.62 -40.52 30.78
N GLN A 28 -12.60 -41.32 31.21
CA GLN A 28 -13.65 -41.85 30.33
C GLN A 28 -14.77 -40.85 30.02
N SER A 29 -14.93 -39.80 30.83
CA SER A 29 -15.95 -38.77 30.63
C SER A 29 -15.46 -37.69 29.66
N LYS A 30 -16.34 -37.23 28.76
CA LYS A 30 -16.05 -36.15 27.80
C LYS A 30 -15.64 -34.85 28.50
N GLY A 31 -14.60 -34.21 27.99
CA GLY A 31 -14.07 -32.93 28.44
C GLY A 31 -13.27 -32.97 29.75
N GLY A 32 -12.82 -34.14 30.20
CA GLY A 32 -12.01 -34.25 31.40
C GLY A 32 -10.50 -34.14 31.14
N ASN A 33 -9.75 -33.66 32.14
CA ASN A 33 -8.32 -33.33 32.06
C ASN A 33 -7.60 -33.70 33.38
N ALA A 34 -6.27 -33.78 33.40
CA ALA A 34 -5.55 -33.88 34.67
C ALA A 34 -5.64 -32.56 35.45
N ILE A 35 -5.35 -31.44 34.79
CA ILE A 35 -5.50 -30.09 35.31
C ILE A 35 -6.43 -29.31 34.39
N ARG A 36 -7.51 -28.76 34.96
CA ARG A 36 -8.47 -27.92 34.25
C ARG A 36 -8.55 -26.56 34.92
N ILE A 37 -8.19 -25.51 34.17
CA ILE A 37 -8.22 -24.12 34.62
C ILE A 37 -9.28 -23.36 33.82
N LEU A 38 -10.31 -22.87 34.50
CA LEU A 38 -11.41 -22.09 33.93
C LEU A 38 -11.46 -20.71 34.57
N ASN A 39 -11.00 -19.69 33.85
CA ASN A 39 -11.21 -18.32 34.31
C ASN A 39 -12.52 -17.76 33.75
N ASN A 40 -13.58 -17.80 34.56
CA ASN A 40 -14.90 -17.25 34.23
C ASN A 40 -15.21 -15.93 34.96
N GLY A 41 -14.32 -15.44 35.83
CA GLY A 41 -14.52 -14.23 36.63
C GLY A 41 -13.54 -13.12 36.23
N PRO A 42 -13.78 -11.86 36.63
CA PRO A 42 -13.02 -10.71 36.15
C PRO A 42 -11.55 -10.68 36.62
N GLN A 43 -11.15 -11.51 37.58
CA GLN A 43 -9.78 -11.52 38.12
C GLN A 43 -8.91 -12.63 37.50
N PRO A 44 -7.59 -12.44 37.39
CA PRO A 44 -6.71 -13.45 36.81
C PRO A 44 -6.52 -14.66 37.73
N ILE A 45 -6.26 -15.83 37.12
CA ILE A 45 -5.77 -17.02 37.80
C ILE A 45 -4.27 -17.13 37.51
N ILE A 46 -3.44 -17.36 38.53
CA ILE A 46 -1.99 -17.54 38.36
C ILE A 46 -1.65 -19.01 38.56
N SER A 47 -1.11 -19.69 37.54
CA SER A 47 -0.68 -21.09 37.63
C SER A 47 0.79 -21.22 37.31
N ASN A 48 1.55 -21.73 38.27
CA ASN A 48 2.96 -22.07 38.12
C ASN A 48 3.11 -23.58 38.23
N ILE A 49 3.63 -24.21 37.17
CA ILE A 49 3.81 -25.65 37.07
C ILE A 49 5.31 -25.90 36.85
N LYS A 50 5.94 -26.55 37.83
CA LYS A 50 7.40 -26.72 37.93
C LYS A 50 7.76 -28.17 38.20
N GLU A 51 8.74 -28.73 37.51
CA GLU A 51 9.25 -30.08 37.77
C GLU A 51 8.13 -31.16 37.79
N CYS A 52 7.04 -30.94 37.04
CA CYS A 52 5.88 -31.84 37.02
C CYS A 52 5.97 -32.84 35.86
N GLN A 53 5.46 -34.06 36.08
CA GLN A 53 5.41 -35.10 35.06
C GLN A 53 3.96 -35.52 34.78
N PHE A 54 3.58 -35.54 33.51
CA PHE A 54 2.28 -35.97 33.00
C PHE A 54 2.52 -37.11 32.02
N ASN A 55 2.40 -38.35 32.50
CA ASN A 55 2.84 -39.54 31.79
C ASN A 55 1.66 -40.49 31.52
N ASN A 56 1.44 -40.88 30.26
CA ASN A 56 0.39 -41.83 29.89
C ASN A 56 -0.99 -41.39 30.41
N ILE A 57 -1.45 -40.23 29.95
CA ILE A 57 -2.74 -39.65 30.30
C ILE A 57 -3.63 -39.68 29.06
N SER A 58 -4.83 -40.23 29.15
CA SER A 58 -5.79 -40.20 28.06
C SER A 58 -7.13 -39.61 28.48
N SER A 59 -7.73 -38.82 27.59
CA SER A 59 -9.10 -38.34 27.79
C SER A 59 -9.85 -38.17 26.48
N ILE A 60 -11.15 -37.89 26.57
CA ILE A 60 -12.03 -37.63 25.44
C ILE A 60 -12.35 -36.14 25.41
N GLY A 61 -12.19 -35.50 24.25
CA GLY A 61 -12.53 -34.09 24.02
C GLY A 61 -13.99 -33.77 24.31
N ASP A 62 -14.27 -32.49 24.57
CA ASP A 62 -15.63 -32.04 24.83
C ASP A 62 -16.46 -31.87 23.53
N SER A 63 -17.74 -31.51 23.68
CA SER A 63 -18.62 -31.31 22.52
C SER A 63 -18.15 -30.20 21.58
N ASN A 64 -17.31 -29.28 22.07
CA ASN A 64 -16.75 -28.16 21.32
C ASN A 64 -15.39 -28.49 20.69
N GLY A 65 -14.96 -29.76 20.72
CA GLY A 65 -13.70 -30.20 20.13
C GLY A 65 -12.47 -29.78 20.94
N ARG A 66 -12.66 -29.36 22.19
CA ARG A 66 -11.57 -28.92 23.07
C ARG A 66 -10.98 -30.11 23.81
N GLY A 67 -9.65 -30.16 23.91
CA GLY A 67 -8.91 -31.31 24.43
C GLY A 67 -7.98 -30.98 25.60
N GLY A 68 -6.69 -31.32 25.47
CA GLY A 68 -5.67 -31.14 26.50
C GLY A 68 -5.74 -32.21 27.58
N SER A 69 -5.37 -33.46 27.30
CA SER A 69 -5.56 -34.56 28.26
C SER A 69 -4.84 -34.30 29.59
N ALA A 70 -3.67 -33.67 29.56
CA ALA A 70 -2.97 -33.20 30.74
C ALA A 70 -3.51 -31.84 31.20
N ILE A 71 -3.39 -30.80 30.38
CA ILE A 71 -3.77 -29.43 30.77
C ILE A 71 -4.80 -28.87 29.80
N TYR A 72 -5.94 -28.45 30.36
CA TYR A 72 -6.87 -27.57 29.69
C TYR A 72 -6.86 -26.21 30.37
N MET A 73 -6.77 -25.14 29.59
CA MET A 73 -6.91 -23.78 30.07
C MET A 73 -7.86 -22.95 29.19
N GLU A 74 -8.78 -22.24 29.86
CA GLU A 74 -9.55 -21.15 29.26
C GLU A 74 -9.21 -19.85 30.00
N ASN A 75 -8.57 -18.91 29.28
CA ASN A 75 -7.99 -17.69 29.79
C ASN A 75 -8.74 -16.45 29.26
N LYS A 76 -9.86 -16.09 29.88
CA LYS A 76 -10.69 -14.96 29.45
C LYS A 76 -10.33 -13.61 30.08
N HIS A 77 -9.66 -13.60 31.23
CA HIS A 77 -9.45 -12.36 32.01
C HIS A 77 -8.01 -12.23 32.53
N GLY A 78 -7.03 -12.37 31.63
CA GLY A 78 -5.63 -12.04 31.92
C GLY A 78 -4.90 -13.01 32.86
N SER A 79 -5.34 -14.27 32.93
CA SER A 79 -4.67 -15.30 33.71
C SER A 79 -3.25 -15.56 33.22
N LYS A 80 -2.42 -16.07 34.12
CA LYS A 80 -1.01 -16.40 33.88
C LYS A 80 -0.80 -17.89 34.04
N VAL A 81 -0.19 -18.54 33.06
CA VAL A 81 0.25 -19.93 33.15
C VAL A 81 1.70 -20.05 32.71
N ILE A 82 2.53 -20.48 33.64
CA ILE A 82 3.96 -20.64 33.44
C ILE A 82 4.29 -22.11 33.70
N ILE A 83 4.87 -22.76 32.69
CA ILE A 83 5.37 -24.13 32.74
C ILE A 83 6.88 -24.05 32.59
N GLU A 84 7.62 -24.45 33.62
CA GLU A 84 9.07 -24.27 33.68
C GLU A 84 9.75 -25.37 34.51
N GLU A 85 11.07 -25.26 34.65
CA GLU A 85 11.88 -26.17 35.48
C GLU A 85 11.65 -27.64 35.11
N SER A 86 11.95 -27.99 33.86
CA SER A 86 11.99 -29.37 33.35
C SER A 86 10.70 -30.18 33.53
N CYS A 87 9.53 -29.56 33.30
CA CYS A 87 8.26 -30.30 33.22
C CYS A 87 8.26 -31.31 32.06
N GLN A 88 7.54 -32.42 32.21
CA GLN A 88 7.40 -33.45 31.19
C GLN A 88 5.93 -33.77 30.90
N PHE A 89 5.60 -33.87 29.61
CA PHE A 89 4.35 -34.39 29.08
C PHE A 89 4.71 -35.52 28.13
N TYR A 90 4.42 -36.75 28.52
CA TYR A 90 4.81 -37.95 27.80
C TYR A 90 3.60 -38.83 27.56
N GLU A 91 3.37 -39.24 26.31
CA GLU A 91 2.24 -40.11 25.94
C GLU A 91 0.87 -39.57 26.42
N CYS A 92 0.65 -38.26 26.26
CA CYS A 92 -0.65 -37.63 26.54
C CYS A 92 -1.54 -37.71 25.29
N ILE A 93 -2.71 -38.34 25.41
CA ILE A 93 -3.58 -38.69 24.28
C ILE A 93 -4.96 -38.05 24.44
N ILE A 94 -5.41 -37.32 23.42
CA ILE A 94 -6.79 -36.86 23.32
C ILE A 94 -7.54 -37.57 22.20
N GLU A 95 -8.68 -38.17 22.51
CA GLU A 95 -9.64 -38.70 21.55
C GLU A 95 -10.72 -37.66 21.26
N LYS A 96 -11.10 -37.44 19.99
CA LYS A 96 -12.19 -36.53 19.59
C LYS A 96 -12.00 -35.08 20.06
N GLY A 97 -10.76 -34.60 20.08
CA GLY A 97 -10.42 -33.25 20.54
C GLY A 97 -9.20 -32.67 19.82
N ASN A 98 -8.60 -31.62 20.39
CA ASN A 98 -7.38 -30.97 19.91
C ASN A 98 -6.39 -30.78 21.08
N GLY A 99 -5.09 -30.77 20.80
CA GLY A 99 -4.07 -30.60 21.83
C GLY A 99 -3.91 -31.87 22.67
N GLY A 100 -2.99 -32.75 22.29
CA GLY A 100 -2.84 -34.04 22.97
C GLY A 100 -2.50 -33.87 24.46
N ALA A 101 -1.46 -33.09 24.76
CA ALA A 101 -1.09 -32.74 26.12
C ALA A 101 -1.81 -31.47 26.60
N ILE A 102 -1.73 -30.39 25.82
CA ILE A 102 -2.15 -29.05 26.25
C ILE A 102 -3.16 -28.47 25.25
N TYR A 103 -4.30 -28.02 25.77
CA TYR A 103 -5.24 -27.17 25.05
C TYR A 103 -5.37 -25.84 25.79
N ILE A 104 -5.18 -24.74 25.07
CA ILE A 104 -5.31 -23.40 25.63
C ILE A 104 -6.14 -22.48 24.72
N GLU A 105 -7.11 -21.80 25.33
CA GLU A 105 -7.93 -20.75 24.72
C GLU A 105 -7.66 -19.42 25.43
N ILE A 106 -7.26 -18.38 24.68
CA ILE A 106 -6.79 -17.08 25.21
C ILE A 106 -7.68 -15.94 24.72
N ASP A 107 -8.05 -15.02 25.60
CA ASP A 107 -8.46 -13.66 25.22
C ASP A 107 -7.21 -12.79 25.05
N PHE A 108 -6.81 -12.58 23.80
CA PHE A 108 -5.61 -11.83 23.44
C PHE A 108 -5.72 -10.33 23.74
N THR A 109 -6.93 -9.80 23.97
CA THR A 109 -7.13 -8.40 24.39
C THR A 109 -6.77 -8.18 25.86
N SER A 110 -6.72 -9.25 26.65
CA SER A 110 -6.44 -9.20 28.09
C SER A 110 -4.94 -9.14 28.43
N GLN A 111 -4.61 -8.92 29.71
CA GLN A 111 -3.24 -8.97 30.22
C GLN A 111 -2.73 -10.37 30.55
N PHE A 112 -3.00 -11.35 29.67
CA PHE A 112 -2.63 -12.75 29.88
C PHE A 112 -1.11 -12.98 29.90
N GLU A 113 -0.69 -14.14 30.40
CA GLU A 113 0.69 -14.64 30.20
C GLU A 113 0.64 -16.16 30.01
N PHE A 114 1.21 -16.68 28.93
CA PHE A 114 1.39 -18.10 28.71
C PHE A 114 2.82 -18.38 28.29
N LYS A 115 3.56 -19.09 29.15
CA LYS A 115 4.99 -19.35 28.94
C LYS A 115 5.34 -20.81 29.15
N ILE A 116 6.17 -21.33 28.25
CA ILE A 116 6.85 -22.62 28.40
C ILE A 116 8.35 -22.37 28.22
N SER A 117 9.10 -22.31 29.32
CA SER A 117 10.52 -21.93 29.29
C SER A 117 11.47 -23.13 29.34
N ASP A 118 11.05 -24.24 29.95
CA ASP A 118 11.79 -25.50 30.00
C ASP A 118 10.82 -26.66 30.25
N ALA A 119 10.39 -27.32 29.17
CA ALA A 119 9.52 -28.49 29.25
C ALA A 119 9.76 -29.43 28.07
N LEU A 120 9.56 -30.73 28.30
CA LEU A 120 9.56 -31.78 27.30
C LEU A 120 8.12 -32.24 27.00
N ILE A 121 7.69 -32.16 25.75
CA ILE A 121 6.39 -32.64 25.26
C ILE A 121 6.65 -33.69 24.18
N GLN A 122 6.41 -34.95 24.50
CA GLN A 122 6.91 -36.06 23.69
C GLN A 122 5.89 -37.18 23.54
N GLU A 123 5.83 -37.77 22.35
CA GLU A 123 4.94 -38.90 21.99
C GLU A 123 3.46 -38.64 22.34
N CYS A 124 3.02 -37.38 22.36
CA CYS A 124 1.63 -37.02 22.60
C CYS A 124 0.82 -37.14 21.31
N GLN A 125 -0.46 -37.47 21.44
CA GLN A 125 -1.31 -37.76 20.28
C GLN A 125 -2.67 -37.07 20.34
N THR A 126 -3.14 -36.59 19.19
CA THR A 126 -4.51 -36.12 19.00
C THR A 126 -5.22 -36.93 17.92
N LYS A 127 -6.37 -37.52 18.27
CA LYS A 127 -7.23 -38.27 17.36
C LYS A 127 -8.53 -37.53 17.07
N SER A 128 -8.90 -37.48 15.81
CA SER A 128 -10.06 -36.76 15.29
C SER A 128 -11.38 -37.49 15.58
N ASP A 129 -12.46 -36.73 15.71
CA ASP A 129 -13.81 -37.28 15.79
C ASP A 129 -14.35 -37.59 14.39
N THR A 130 -14.27 -38.86 13.98
CA THR A 130 -14.77 -39.31 12.67
C THR A 130 -16.30 -39.30 12.55
N THR A 131 -17.03 -38.98 13.64
CA THR A 131 -18.51 -38.97 13.64
C THR A 131 -19.10 -37.60 13.29
N LYS A 132 -18.28 -36.54 13.25
CA LYS A 132 -18.73 -35.18 12.94
C LYS A 132 -17.57 -34.33 12.41
N ASP A 133 -17.86 -33.38 11.53
CA ASP A 133 -16.84 -32.46 11.01
C ASP A 133 -16.72 -31.17 11.83
N LEU A 134 -17.77 -30.77 12.55
CA LEU A 134 -17.83 -29.52 13.29
C LEU A 134 -18.13 -29.74 14.78
N PRO A 135 -17.44 -29.01 15.68
CA PRO A 135 -16.23 -28.22 15.42
C PRO A 135 -15.02 -29.11 15.06
N PRO A 136 -13.99 -28.56 14.39
CA PRO A 136 -12.82 -29.31 13.93
C PRO A 136 -12.04 -29.95 15.08
N THR A 137 -11.57 -31.18 14.87
CA THR A 137 -10.77 -31.98 15.82
C THR A 137 -9.61 -32.66 15.10
N GLY A 138 -8.59 -33.11 15.83
CA GLY A 138 -7.43 -33.79 15.25
C GLY A 138 -6.21 -32.90 15.00
N TYR A 139 -6.13 -31.71 15.61
CA TYR A 139 -5.05 -30.75 15.42
C TYR A 139 -4.19 -30.59 16.68
N GLY A 140 -2.88 -30.39 16.50
CA GLY A 140 -1.95 -30.09 17.59
C GLY A 140 -1.63 -31.31 18.46
N GLY A 141 -0.78 -32.23 17.98
CA GLY A 141 -0.51 -33.49 18.67
C GLY A 141 0.04 -33.32 20.09
N GLY A 142 0.87 -32.30 20.32
CA GLY A 142 1.27 -31.88 21.66
C GLY A 142 0.41 -30.74 22.20
N ILE A 143 0.38 -29.62 21.47
CA ILE A 143 -0.28 -28.38 21.89
C ILE A 143 -1.26 -27.90 20.83
N PHE A 144 -2.44 -27.49 21.28
CA PHE A 144 -3.35 -26.66 20.50
C PHE A 144 -3.58 -25.32 21.20
N LEU A 145 -3.22 -24.22 20.53
CA LEU A 145 -3.36 -22.86 21.03
C LEU A 145 -4.37 -22.09 20.17
N THR A 146 -5.36 -21.48 20.81
CA THR A 146 -6.33 -20.64 20.10
C THR A 146 -6.77 -19.47 20.97
N GLY A 147 -7.52 -18.54 20.39
CA GLY A 147 -8.04 -17.41 21.13
C GLY A 147 -8.78 -16.40 20.27
N ASN A 148 -9.32 -15.39 20.93
CA ASN A 148 -9.99 -14.26 20.29
C ASN A 148 -9.26 -12.96 20.57
N GLY A 149 -9.44 -11.96 19.70
CA GLY A 149 -8.78 -10.66 19.80
C GLY A 149 -7.40 -10.61 19.13
N GLU A 150 -6.83 -9.40 19.09
CA GLU A 150 -5.54 -9.14 18.46
C GLU A 150 -4.41 -9.16 19.49
N TYR A 151 -3.53 -10.16 19.40
CA TYR A 151 -2.34 -10.21 20.22
C TYR A 151 -1.31 -9.18 19.77
N ASP A 152 -0.73 -8.45 20.73
CA ASP A 152 0.44 -7.61 20.53
C ASP A 152 1.73 -8.38 20.89
N PRO A 153 2.54 -8.81 19.90
CA PRO A 153 3.76 -9.57 20.14
C PRO A 153 4.85 -8.79 20.90
N SER A 154 4.82 -7.45 20.89
CA SER A 154 5.82 -6.63 21.59
C SER A 154 5.80 -6.86 23.11
N THR A 155 4.66 -7.32 23.63
CA THR A 155 4.45 -7.59 25.06
C THR A 155 5.13 -8.87 25.55
N LYS A 156 5.50 -9.79 24.64
CA LYS A 156 6.15 -11.08 24.96
C LYS A 156 5.41 -11.93 26.01
N ARG A 157 4.07 -11.79 26.03
CA ARG A 157 3.19 -12.51 26.96
C ARG A 157 2.89 -13.93 26.52
N LEU A 158 3.14 -14.25 25.24
CA LEU A 158 3.07 -15.58 24.67
C LEU A 158 4.49 -16.02 24.23
N ASP A 159 5.07 -16.96 24.97
CA ASP A 159 6.48 -17.35 24.81
C ASP A 159 6.68 -18.86 25.01
N LEU A 160 7.05 -19.57 23.94
CA LEU A 160 7.35 -21.01 23.95
C LEU A 160 8.85 -21.30 23.84
N LYS A 161 9.70 -20.29 24.08
CA LYS A 161 11.15 -20.40 23.97
C LYS A 161 11.71 -21.33 25.04
N GLY A 162 12.36 -22.40 24.60
CA GLY A 162 13.00 -23.40 25.47
C GLY A 162 12.21 -24.70 25.61
N MET A 163 10.97 -24.74 25.09
CA MET A 163 10.22 -25.98 24.94
C MET A 163 10.94 -26.96 24.00
N LYS A 164 10.92 -28.24 24.38
CA LYS A 164 11.32 -29.38 23.58
C LYS A 164 10.09 -30.21 23.23
N ILE A 165 9.76 -30.33 21.95
CA ILE A 165 8.58 -31.00 21.44
C ILE A 165 8.98 -32.02 20.35
N TYR A 166 8.70 -33.31 20.57
CA TYR A 166 9.20 -34.41 19.72
C TYR A 166 8.22 -35.57 19.57
N GLY A 167 8.20 -36.22 18.40
CA GLY A 167 7.49 -37.50 18.22
C GLY A 167 5.98 -37.42 18.41
N ASN A 168 5.42 -36.21 18.45
CA ASN A 168 3.98 -36.03 18.62
C ASN A 168 3.25 -36.32 17.31
N SER A 169 1.98 -36.68 17.39
CA SER A 169 1.17 -36.96 16.21
C SER A 169 -0.23 -36.37 16.30
N ALA A 170 -0.71 -35.85 15.17
CA ALA A 170 -2.06 -35.36 14.99
C ALA A 170 -2.70 -36.06 13.78
N ASP A 171 -3.98 -36.40 13.87
CA ASP A 171 -4.73 -37.00 12.75
C ASP A 171 -4.86 -36.06 11.54
N LYS A 172 -4.79 -34.74 11.75
CA LYS A 172 -4.99 -33.71 10.71
C LYS A 172 -3.72 -32.90 10.43
N SER A 173 -3.40 -31.93 11.29
CA SER A 173 -2.27 -30.99 11.07
C SER A 173 -1.67 -30.54 12.40
N GLY A 174 -0.43 -30.02 12.34
CA GLY A 174 0.34 -29.59 13.50
C GLY A 174 0.69 -30.78 14.37
N GLN A 175 1.61 -31.62 13.88
CA GLN A 175 1.99 -32.86 14.58
C GLN A 175 2.42 -32.58 16.01
N SER A 176 3.09 -31.45 16.24
CA SER A 176 3.49 -30.97 17.55
C SER A 176 2.66 -29.79 18.03
N LEU A 177 2.58 -28.71 17.25
CA LEU A 177 1.87 -27.49 17.60
C LEU A 177 0.90 -27.10 16.49
N TYR A 178 -0.34 -26.80 16.89
CA TYR A 178 -1.30 -26.11 16.02
C TYR A 178 -1.80 -24.82 16.67
N VAL A 179 -1.85 -23.74 15.87
CA VAL A 179 -2.26 -22.41 16.35
C VAL A 179 -3.39 -21.83 15.49
N ALA A 180 -4.43 -21.31 16.14
CA ALA A 180 -5.50 -20.54 15.49
C ALA A 180 -5.66 -19.17 16.16
N MET A 181 -5.10 -18.13 15.55
CA MET A 181 -5.22 -16.73 16.02
C MET A 181 -5.00 -15.74 14.87
N ILE A 182 -5.62 -14.55 14.96
CA ILE A 182 -5.51 -13.48 13.95
C ILE A 182 -4.04 -13.07 13.70
N LYS A 183 -3.31 -12.78 14.79
CA LYS A 183 -1.94 -12.22 14.76
C LYS A 183 -0.84 -13.29 14.70
N LEU A 184 -1.12 -14.44 14.07
CA LEU A 184 -0.21 -15.57 14.02
C LEU A 184 1.10 -15.23 13.28
N ALA A 185 1.02 -14.60 12.11
CA ALA A 185 2.22 -14.22 11.35
C ALA A 185 3.07 -13.20 12.11
N GLU A 186 2.46 -12.21 12.75
CA GLU A 186 3.16 -11.21 13.57
C GLU A 186 3.83 -11.83 14.79
N TRP A 187 3.17 -12.79 15.45
CA TRP A 187 3.79 -13.53 16.56
C TRP A 187 4.97 -14.37 16.08
N CYS A 188 4.83 -15.07 14.95
CA CYS A 188 5.89 -15.85 14.31
C CYS A 188 7.09 -14.99 13.90
N ARG A 189 6.86 -13.77 13.41
CA ARG A 189 7.91 -12.81 13.04
C ARG A 189 8.56 -12.11 14.22
N ASN A 190 7.99 -12.22 15.41
CA ASN A 190 8.52 -11.52 16.58
C ASN A 190 9.82 -12.16 17.07
N GLY A 191 10.78 -11.32 17.44
CA GLY A 191 12.13 -11.77 17.82
C GLY A 191 12.96 -12.26 16.63
N ASN A 192 13.98 -13.07 16.94
CA ASN A 192 14.89 -13.58 15.92
C ASN A 192 14.44 -14.96 15.41
N ALA A 193 14.07 -15.05 14.13
CA ALA A 193 13.78 -16.32 13.44
C ALA A 193 12.83 -17.23 14.25
N GLY A 194 11.64 -16.72 14.59
CA GLY A 194 10.60 -17.49 15.26
C GLY A 194 10.89 -17.89 16.71
N GLU A 195 11.83 -17.24 17.40
CA GLU A 195 12.33 -17.71 18.71
C GLU A 195 11.27 -17.93 19.79
N TYR A 196 10.14 -17.18 19.75
CA TYR A 196 9.05 -17.31 20.72
C TYR A 196 8.05 -18.41 20.38
N VAL A 197 8.16 -19.04 19.20
CA VAL A 197 7.23 -20.07 18.70
C VAL A 197 7.91 -21.42 18.53
N LYS A 198 9.13 -21.43 17.99
CA LYS A 198 9.75 -22.62 17.39
C LYS A 198 10.14 -23.74 18.37
N GLY A 199 10.34 -23.42 19.65
CA GLY A 199 10.93 -24.38 20.60
C GLY A 199 12.26 -24.94 20.07
N ASN A 200 12.30 -26.25 19.84
CA ASN A 200 13.42 -27.02 19.27
C ASN A 200 13.30 -27.29 17.75
N TYR A 201 12.33 -26.70 17.04
CA TYR A 201 12.22 -26.79 15.59
C TYR A 201 13.47 -26.18 14.92
N SER A 202 14.01 -26.88 13.94
CA SER A 202 15.22 -26.49 13.21
C SER A 202 14.92 -26.33 11.72
N ASP A 203 15.08 -25.11 11.20
CA ASP A 203 14.78 -24.76 9.81
C ASP A 203 15.56 -25.68 8.84
N GLY A 204 14.85 -26.26 7.86
CA GLY A 204 15.42 -27.17 6.87
C GLY A 204 15.83 -28.56 7.39
N ILE A 205 15.61 -28.86 8.68
CA ILE A 205 15.91 -30.17 9.30
C ILE A 205 14.62 -30.81 9.83
N SER A 206 13.81 -30.06 10.57
CA SER A 206 12.54 -30.53 11.13
C SER A 206 11.49 -30.75 10.03
N ASN A 207 10.55 -31.66 10.29
CA ASN A 207 9.42 -31.88 9.38
C ASN A 207 8.50 -30.65 9.39
N GLN A 208 8.17 -30.13 8.22
CA GLN A 208 7.35 -28.92 8.09
C GLN A 208 5.92 -29.06 8.66
N ASN A 209 5.42 -30.28 8.84
CA ASN A 209 4.12 -30.53 9.45
C ASN A 209 4.14 -30.47 10.99
N GLU A 210 5.30 -30.27 11.62
CA GLU A 210 5.42 -30.18 13.08
C GLU A 210 4.68 -28.96 13.65
N LEU A 211 4.86 -27.80 13.02
CA LEU A 211 4.32 -26.52 13.47
C LEU A 211 3.44 -25.93 12.36
N GLN A 212 2.13 -25.91 12.58
CA GLN A 212 1.18 -25.38 11.61
C GLN A 212 0.16 -24.46 12.29
N GLY A 213 -0.53 -23.64 11.50
CA GLY A 213 -1.59 -22.81 12.06
C GLY A 213 -2.30 -21.98 11.02
N ILE A 214 -3.30 -21.23 11.49
CA ILE A 214 -4.19 -20.42 10.67
C ILE A 214 -4.38 -19.04 11.27
N GLN A 215 -4.47 -18.02 10.41
CA GLN A 215 -4.60 -16.61 10.79
C GLN A 215 -6.05 -16.20 11.12
N ASP A 216 -6.79 -17.05 11.81
CA ASP A 216 -8.19 -16.84 12.16
C ASP A 216 -8.41 -17.06 13.66
N ASP A 217 -9.35 -16.33 14.26
CA ASP A 217 -9.67 -16.48 15.68
C ASP A 217 -10.46 -17.76 16.00
N GLN A 218 -10.61 -18.03 17.30
CA GLN A 218 -11.36 -19.19 17.79
C GLN A 218 -12.82 -19.18 17.32
N THR A 219 -13.46 -18.01 17.29
CA THR A 219 -14.87 -17.91 16.90
C THR A 219 -15.11 -18.28 15.45
N THR A 220 -14.11 -18.05 14.60
CA THR A 220 -14.12 -18.34 13.17
C THR A 220 -13.69 -19.78 12.93
N PHE A 221 -12.54 -20.19 13.48
CA PHE A 221 -11.96 -21.52 13.29
C PHE A 221 -12.92 -22.66 13.64
N LYS A 222 -13.73 -22.52 14.72
CA LYS A 222 -14.65 -23.58 15.17
C LYS A 222 -15.74 -23.95 14.17
N TYR A 223 -15.97 -23.13 13.14
CA TYR A 223 -16.93 -23.38 12.07
C TYR A 223 -16.28 -23.80 10.75
N TYR A 224 -14.96 -23.97 10.71
CA TYR A 224 -14.27 -24.36 9.50
C TYR A 224 -14.36 -25.87 9.26
N SER A 225 -14.63 -26.23 8.01
CA SER A 225 -14.48 -27.62 7.53
C SER A 225 -12.99 -27.97 7.39
N SER A 226 -12.66 -29.27 7.33
CA SER A 226 -11.28 -29.69 7.07
C SER A 226 -10.75 -29.17 5.72
N ILE A 227 -11.62 -28.94 4.74
CA ILE A 227 -11.22 -28.39 3.43
C ILE A 227 -10.78 -26.94 3.59
N LEU A 228 -11.60 -26.12 4.26
CA LEU A 228 -11.30 -24.70 4.47
C LEU A 228 -10.04 -24.51 5.33
N ILE A 229 -9.85 -25.35 6.35
CA ILE A 229 -8.62 -25.35 7.15
C ILE A 229 -7.41 -25.67 6.27
N ASN A 230 -7.50 -26.69 5.42
CA ASN A 230 -6.39 -27.05 4.53
C ASN A 230 -6.07 -25.95 3.49
N GLU A 231 -7.06 -25.15 3.09
CA GLU A 231 -6.87 -24.03 2.16
C GLU A 231 -6.22 -22.81 2.82
N HIS A 232 -6.43 -22.61 4.13
CA HIS A 232 -6.02 -21.39 4.84
C HIS A 232 -4.86 -21.60 5.84
N GLN A 233 -4.57 -22.84 6.24
CA GLN A 233 -3.46 -23.13 7.14
C GLN A 233 -2.10 -22.92 6.45
N ASN A 234 -1.09 -22.56 7.22
CA ASN A 234 0.28 -22.39 6.76
C ASN A 234 1.24 -23.18 7.65
N GLN A 235 2.40 -23.51 7.09
CA GLN A 235 3.55 -23.95 7.87
C GLN A 235 4.10 -22.72 8.60
N LEU A 236 4.33 -22.81 9.91
CA LEU A 236 4.67 -21.61 10.68
C LEU A 236 6.05 -21.04 10.32
N ASP A 237 6.95 -21.88 9.80
CA ASP A 237 8.30 -21.49 9.41
C ASP A 237 8.36 -20.59 8.18
N GLU A 238 7.34 -20.60 7.34
CA GLU A 238 7.18 -19.63 6.24
C GLU A 238 7.10 -18.18 6.75
N PHE A 239 6.62 -17.96 7.98
CA PHE A 239 6.49 -16.62 8.54
C PHE A 239 7.80 -16.03 9.06
N TRP A 240 8.71 -16.86 9.59
CA TRP A 240 10.01 -16.39 10.11
C TRP A 240 11.19 -16.66 9.17
N ASN A 241 11.02 -17.51 8.15
CA ASN A 241 11.96 -17.70 7.05
C ASN A 241 11.63 -16.80 5.85
N VAL A 242 11.20 -15.56 6.08
CA VAL A 242 11.19 -14.54 5.03
C VAL A 242 12.63 -14.25 4.64
N ALA A 243 12.99 -14.61 3.39
CA ALA A 243 14.34 -14.48 2.87
C ALA A 243 14.91 -13.08 3.18
N SER A 244 15.99 -13.04 3.96
CA SER A 244 16.74 -11.80 4.16
C SER A 244 17.05 -11.16 2.80
N PRO A 245 16.95 -9.83 2.67
CA PRO A 245 17.22 -9.15 1.41
C PRO A 245 18.59 -9.59 0.86
N ARG A 246 18.64 -9.97 -0.42
CA ARG A 246 19.93 -10.16 -1.09
C ARG A 246 20.51 -8.78 -1.37
N ILE A 247 21.60 -8.43 -0.70
CA ILE A 247 22.26 -7.13 -0.85
C ILE A 247 23.43 -7.25 -1.82
N PHE A 248 23.40 -6.46 -2.89
CA PHE A 248 24.47 -6.31 -3.87
C PHE A 248 25.22 -5.01 -3.56
N ARG A 249 26.47 -5.14 -3.10
CA ARG A 249 27.40 -4.04 -2.80
C ARG A 249 28.84 -4.54 -2.74
N ASN A 250 29.80 -3.62 -2.66
CA ASN A 250 31.21 -3.97 -2.39
C ASN A 250 31.38 -4.58 -1.00
N TYR A 251 32.39 -5.46 -0.88
CA TYR A 251 32.91 -5.91 0.41
C TYR A 251 34.05 -4.98 0.87
N SER A 252 34.19 -4.60 2.15
CA SER A 252 33.31 -4.94 3.29
C SER A 252 32.05 -4.06 3.35
N VAL A 253 31.12 -4.40 4.26
CA VAL A 253 29.83 -3.70 4.47
C VAL A 253 29.96 -2.25 4.94
N ASP A 254 31.16 -1.77 5.25
CA ASP A 254 31.43 -0.38 5.62
C ASP A 254 31.94 0.45 4.44
N SER A 255 32.16 -0.18 3.28
CA SER A 255 32.64 0.50 2.08
C SER A 255 31.61 1.50 1.56
N THR A 256 32.08 2.73 1.29
CA THR A 256 31.32 3.82 0.66
C THR A 256 31.61 3.95 -0.85
N GLN A 257 32.46 3.07 -1.40
CA GLN A 257 32.84 3.10 -2.81
C GLN A 257 31.81 2.37 -3.68
N LEU A 258 31.49 2.97 -4.83
CA LEU A 258 30.63 2.36 -5.84
C LEU A 258 31.25 1.06 -6.39
N SER A 259 30.44 0.02 -6.53
CA SER A 259 30.77 -1.18 -7.31
C SER A 259 30.18 -1.08 -8.71
N THR A 260 30.92 -1.49 -9.74
CA THR A 260 30.42 -1.44 -11.11
C THR A 260 29.74 -2.74 -11.51
N ILE A 261 28.54 -2.65 -12.09
CA ILE A 261 27.85 -3.78 -12.75
C ILE A 261 27.60 -3.41 -14.21
N LEU A 262 28.16 -4.19 -15.14
CA LEU A 262 27.86 -4.08 -16.57
C LEU A 262 26.69 -5.01 -16.93
N ILE A 263 25.54 -4.42 -17.30
CA ILE A 263 24.39 -5.12 -17.86
C ILE A 263 24.61 -5.29 -19.36
N LYS A 264 24.98 -6.50 -19.78
CA LYS A 264 25.17 -6.85 -21.20
C LYS A 264 23.84 -6.94 -21.96
N SER A 265 23.94 -7.01 -23.28
CA SER A 265 22.84 -7.10 -24.26
C SER A 265 21.82 -8.20 -23.98
N VAL A 266 22.17 -9.32 -23.33
CA VAL A 266 21.19 -10.33 -22.85
C VAL A 266 21.14 -10.45 -21.32
N GLY A 267 21.97 -9.68 -20.61
CA GLY A 267 22.02 -9.66 -19.16
C GLY A 267 20.82 -8.95 -18.55
N ARG A 268 20.34 -9.47 -17.41
CA ARG A 268 19.31 -8.87 -16.57
C ARG A 268 19.31 -9.47 -15.16
N PHE A 269 18.74 -8.75 -14.20
CA PHE A 269 18.37 -9.27 -12.89
C PHE A 269 16.89 -9.63 -12.87
N ASN A 270 16.59 -10.88 -12.51
CA ASN A 270 15.25 -11.41 -12.37
C ASN A 270 14.93 -11.54 -10.88
N ILE A 271 14.07 -10.69 -10.34
CA ILE A 271 13.81 -10.58 -8.90
C ILE A 271 12.41 -11.12 -8.57
N THR A 272 12.34 -12.12 -7.69
CA THR A 272 11.08 -12.71 -7.18
C THR A 272 10.91 -12.59 -5.66
N GLY A 273 11.93 -12.10 -4.96
CA GLY A 273 11.90 -11.77 -3.54
C GLY A 273 12.50 -10.39 -3.31
N LYS A 274 13.18 -10.17 -2.18
CA LYS A 274 13.79 -8.87 -1.89
C LYS A 274 15.24 -8.78 -2.35
N ALA A 275 15.55 -7.79 -3.18
CA ALA A 275 16.89 -7.45 -3.63
C ALA A 275 17.20 -5.98 -3.37
N VAL A 276 18.36 -5.72 -2.75
CA VAL A 276 18.86 -4.37 -2.46
C VAL A 276 20.16 -4.17 -3.21
N PHE A 277 20.21 -3.17 -4.07
CA PHE A 277 21.42 -2.71 -4.73
C PHE A 277 21.87 -1.43 -4.03
N TYR A 278 23.04 -1.49 -3.39
CA TYR A 278 23.55 -0.41 -2.58
C TYR A 278 24.94 0.01 -3.04
N LEU A 279 25.11 1.30 -3.34
CA LEU A 279 26.36 1.85 -3.88
C LEU A 279 26.80 1.11 -5.14
N ILE A 280 25.90 0.99 -6.12
CA ILE A 280 26.19 0.35 -7.41
C ILE A 280 26.21 1.39 -8.54
N ASN A 281 27.27 1.37 -9.33
CA ASN A 281 27.37 2.02 -10.62
C ASN A 281 26.94 1.04 -11.73
N PHE A 282 25.71 1.15 -12.20
CA PHE A 282 25.20 0.36 -13.30
C PHE A 282 25.62 0.96 -14.63
N ILE A 283 26.18 0.12 -15.48
CA ILE A 283 26.54 0.44 -16.87
C ILE A 283 25.72 -0.45 -17.78
N MET A 284 25.04 0.10 -18.78
CA MET A 284 24.30 -0.70 -19.76
C MET A 284 24.97 -0.68 -21.13
N GLU A 285 25.17 -1.88 -21.68
CA GLU A 285 25.71 -2.08 -23.04
C GLU A 285 24.75 -1.49 -24.08
N SER A 286 25.32 -0.91 -25.14
CA SER A 286 24.54 -0.34 -26.23
C SER A 286 23.82 -1.43 -27.02
N THR A 287 22.53 -1.23 -27.27
CA THR A 287 21.70 -2.14 -28.06
C THR A 287 20.64 -1.36 -28.86
N GLY A 288 20.12 -1.96 -29.93
CA GLY A 288 18.81 -1.58 -30.47
C GLY A 288 17.68 -1.99 -29.51
N TYR A 289 16.44 -1.58 -29.80
CA TYR A 289 15.25 -1.87 -28.97
C TYR A 289 15.13 -3.34 -28.59
N GLN A 290 14.86 -3.62 -27.31
CA GLN A 290 14.67 -4.96 -26.76
C GLN A 290 13.63 -4.95 -25.65
N GLU A 291 12.75 -5.94 -25.64
CA GLU A 291 11.69 -6.06 -24.64
C GLU A 291 12.15 -6.64 -23.29
N ILE A 292 13.46 -6.70 -23.03
CA ILE A 292 14.02 -7.19 -21.77
C ILE A 292 14.60 -6.03 -20.94
N PRO A 293 14.27 -5.89 -19.65
CA PRO A 293 14.81 -4.83 -18.81
C PRO A 293 16.16 -5.22 -18.19
N GLY A 294 16.88 -4.25 -17.61
CA GLY A 294 18.09 -4.48 -16.82
C GLY A 294 17.79 -5.13 -15.45
N ILE A 295 16.76 -4.65 -14.76
CA ILE A 295 16.25 -5.20 -13.50
C ILE A 295 14.75 -5.41 -13.66
N TYR A 296 14.28 -6.64 -13.42
CA TYR A 296 12.89 -7.05 -13.60
C TYR A 296 12.28 -7.57 -12.29
N GLY A 297 11.19 -6.93 -11.83
CA GLY A 297 10.30 -7.50 -10.82
C GLY A 297 9.37 -8.53 -11.46
N LEU A 298 9.57 -9.82 -11.14
CA LEU A 298 8.94 -10.97 -11.79
C LEU A 298 7.82 -11.64 -10.99
N SER A 299 7.51 -11.15 -9.79
CA SER A 299 6.42 -11.67 -8.96
C SER A 299 5.81 -10.56 -8.08
N PRO A 300 4.60 -10.77 -7.53
CA PRO A 300 3.99 -9.84 -6.59
C PRO A 300 4.74 -9.69 -5.26
N THR A 301 5.61 -10.65 -4.94
CA THR A 301 6.48 -10.64 -3.76
C THR A 301 7.83 -9.98 -4.03
N ALA A 302 8.09 -9.52 -5.26
CA ALA A 302 9.35 -8.89 -5.60
C ALA A 302 9.45 -7.51 -4.93
N GLU A 303 10.58 -7.25 -4.27
CA GLU A 303 10.93 -5.95 -3.72
C GLU A 303 12.31 -5.57 -4.26
N ILE A 304 12.39 -4.40 -4.90
CA ILE A 304 13.61 -3.91 -5.55
C ILE A 304 13.95 -2.58 -4.91
N ASP A 305 15.09 -2.54 -4.24
CA ASP A 305 15.62 -1.34 -3.59
C ASP A 305 16.91 -0.91 -4.31
N LEU A 306 16.92 0.28 -4.89
CA LEU A 306 18.13 0.98 -5.35
C LEU A 306 18.47 2.08 -4.34
N LYS A 307 19.69 2.06 -3.80
CA LYS A 307 20.15 2.98 -2.76
C LYS A 307 21.54 3.50 -3.12
N ASP A 308 21.68 4.81 -3.26
CA ASP A 308 22.96 5.48 -3.58
C ASP A 308 23.60 4.93 -4.87
N CYS A 309 22.79 4.75 -5.92
CA CYS A 309 23.23 4.12 -7.17
C CYS A 309 23.48 5.15 -8.28
N GLN A 310 24.27 4.75 -9.27
CA GLN A 310 24.46 5.47 -10.52
C GLN A 310 24.01 4.60 -11.70
N PHE A 311 23.51 5.22 -12.77
CA PHE A 311 23.13 4.52 -13.99
C PHE A 311 23.54 5.29 -15.25
N HIS A 312 24.45 4.71 -16.03
CA HIS A 312 24.98 5.32 -17.25
C HIS A 312 25.01 4.33 -18.43
N MET A 313 25.07 4.86 -19.66
CA MET A 313 25.37 4.06 -20.85
C MET A 313 26.86 3.70 -20.88
N GLN A 314 27.22 2.57 -21.49
CA GLN A 314 28.60 2.13 -21.62
C GLN A 314 29.49 3.09 -22.42
N ASN A 315 28.96 3.61 -23.53
CA ASN A 315 29.70 4.49 -24.43
C ASN A 315 28.93 5.80 -24.61
N ALA A 316 29.60 6.94 -24.45
CA ALA A 316 29.00 8.24 -24.72
C ALA A 316 28.55 8.34 -26.18
N GLY A 317 27.37 8.92 -26.42
CA GLY A 317 26.79 9.06 -27.76
C GLY A 317 26.20 7.77 -28.36
N SER A 318 26.26 6.65 -27.63
CA SER A 318 25.54 5.43 -28.00
C SER A 318 24.07 5.49 -27.56
N GLN A 319 23.31 4.43 -27.84
CA GLN A 319 21.94 4.25 -27.35
C GLN A 319 21.78 2.93 -26.61
N ILE A 320 20.83 2.90 -25.67
CA ILE A 320 20.38 1.66 -25.03
C ILE A 320 18.98 1.31 -25.50
N GLY A 321 18.72 0.01 -25.67
CA GLY A 321 17.43 -0.46 -26.17
C GLY A 321 16.47 -0.96 -25.12
N LYS A 322 16.85 -0.87 -23.84
CA LYS A 322 16.19 -1.55 -22.72
C LYS A 322 15.82 -0.59 -21.62
N CYS A 323 14.75 -0.93 -20.91
CA CYS A 323 14.41 -0.27 -19.67
C CYS A 323 15.41 -0.64 -18.55
N PHE A 324 15.77 0.30 -17.68
CA PHE A 324 16.66 -0.01 -16.55
C PHE A 324 15.92 -0.80 -15.46
N VAL A 325 14.77 -0.32 -15.00
CA VAL A 325 13.93 -1.00 -14.00
C VAL A 325 12.50 -1.15 -14.52
N ARG A 326 12.02 -2.40 -14.64
CA ARG A 326 10.63 -2.69 -15.01
C ARG A 326 9.91 -3.45 -13.89
N LEU A 327 8.74 -2.96 -13.50
CA LEU A 327 7.93 -3.49 -12.41
C LEU A 327 6.51 -3.81 -12.92
N ASN A 328 6.19 -5.11 -13.07
CA ASN A 328 4.93 -5.55 -13.71
C ASN A 328 3.89 -6.19 -12.76
N TYR A 329 4.28 -6.67 -11.58
CA TYR A 329 3.44 -7.56 -10.77
C TYR A 329 3.09 -7.00 -9.38
N GLY A 330 3.28 -5.71 -9.12
CA GLY A 330 3.12 -5.12 -7.78
C GLY A 330 4.38 -5.28 -6.92
N GLY A 331 4.24 -5.23 -5.59
CA GLY A 331 5.35 -5.21 -4.63
C GLY A 331 5.69 -3.81 -4.09
N ASN A 332 6.53 -3.71 -3.05
CA ASN A 332 6.94 -2.43 -2.46
C ASN A 332 8.38 -2.11 -2.83
N HIS A 333 8.57 -1.21 -3.78
CA HIS A 333 9.87 -0.89 -4.37
C HIS A 333 10.36 0.48 -3.94
N MET A 334 11.68 0.63 -3.90
CA MET A 334 12.33 1.89 -3.52
C MET A 334 13.47 2.22 -4.49
N ILE A 335 13.51 3.47 -4.95
CA ILE A 335 14.65 4.06 -5.63
C ILE A 335 15.02 5.31 -4.85
N SER A 336 16.21 5.33 -4.26
CA SER A 336 16.68 6.46 -3.46
C SER A 336 18.09 6.84 -3.85
N ASN A 337 18.30 8.14 -4.07
CA ASN A 337 19.59 8.69 -4.48
C ASN A 337 20.17 8.00 -5.73
N LEU A 338 19.33 7.80 -6.75
CA LEU A 338 19.77 7.32 -8.06
C LEU A 338 20.20 8.52 -8.92
N ASN A 339 21.42 8.49 -9.46
CA ASN A 339 21.88 9.47 -10.44
C ASN A 339 21.96 8.82 -11.84
N SER A 340 21.16 9.33 -12.78
CA SER A 340 21.14 8.89 -14.17
C SER A 340 21.43 10.07 -15.08
N LYS A 341 22.46 9.96 -15.93
CA LYS A 341 22.93 11.11 -16.73
C LYS A 341 23.35 10.75 -18.15
N ASN A 342 23.04 11.62 -19.11
CA ASN A 342 23.44 11.53 -20.51
C ASN A 342 23.02 10.20 -21.16
N ILE A 343 21.72 9.90 -21.17
CA ILE A 343 21.19 8.61 -21.66
C ILE A 343 20.31 8.84 -22.88
N SER A 344 20.60 8.14 -23.98
CA SER A 344 19.70 8.00 -25.13
C SER A 344 19.11 6.59 -25.11
N SER A 345 17.80 6.47 -24.98
CA SER A 345 17.15 5.17 -24.74
C SER A 345 15.92 4.94 -25.62
N GLU A 346 15.78 3.75 -26.19
CA GLU A 346 14.56 3.32 -26.90
C GLU A 346 13.40 2.99 -25.92
N GLU A 347 13.69 2.94 -24.61
CA GLU A 347 12.77 2.59 -23.53
C GLU A 347 12.86 3.59 -22.36
N ASN A 348 11.92 3.55 -21.43
CA ASN A 348 11.98 4.37 -20.21
C ASN A 348 13.10 3.90 -19.28
N ILE A 349 13.62 4.78 -18.41
CA ILE A 349 14.55 4.36 -17.35
C ILE A 349 13.81 3.50 -16.33
N VAL A 350 12.63 3.96 -15.90
CA VAL A 350 11.77 3.25 -14.96
C VAL A 350 10.41 3.05 -15.59
N LYS A 351 9.93 1.80 -15.57
CA LYS A 351 8.61 1.43 -16.07
C LYS A 351 7.82 0.72 -14.98
N VAL A 352 6.67 1.28 -14.64
CA VAL A 352 5.71 0.74 -13.68
C VAL A 352 4.45 0.36 -14.43
N ASN A 353 4.08 -0.90 -14.39
CA ASN A 353 2.82 -1.40 -14.92
C ASN A 353 2.30 -2.46 -13.95
N PHE A 354 1.88 -2.02 -12.76
CA PHE A 354 1.51 -2.95 -11.69
C PHE A 354 0.22 -3.70 -12.06
N ALA A 355 0.33 -5.01 -12.27
CA ALA A 355 -0.78 -5.94 -12.43
C ALA A 355 -1.25 -6.58 -11.11
N ASN A 356 -0.79 -6.07 -9.95
CA ASN A 356 -1.24 -6.43 -8.60
C ASN A 356 -1.03 -5.24 -7.64
N PRO A 357 -1.49 -5.31 -6.37
CA PRO A 357 -1.14 -4.33 -5.34
C PRO A 357 0.36 -4.07 -5.24
N GLY A 358 0.75 -2.80 -5.18
CA GLY A 358 2.16 -2.43 -5.17
C GLY A 358 2.40 -0.93 -5.18
N SER A 359 3.59 -0.55 -4.72
CA SER A 359 4.03 0.82 -4.62
C SER A 359 5.47 0.99 -5.13
N LEU A 360 5.75 2.16 -5.70
CA LEU A 360 7.12 2.60 -5.98
C LEU A 360 7.33 3.98 -5.35
N SER A 361 8.35 4.08 -4.49
CA SER A 361 8.84 5.37 -3.99
C SER A 361 10.18 5.71 -4.65
N ILE A 362 10.24 6.86 -5.31
CA ILE A 362 11.46 7.44 -5.89
C ILE A 362 11.81 8.69 -5.09
N SER A 363 12.97 8.73 -4.46
CA SER A 363 13.39 9.84 -3.63
C SER A 363 14.82 10.31 -3.89
N ASN A 364 15.08 11.61 -3.68
CA ASN A 364 16.42 12.19 -3.70
C ASN A 364 17.21 11.88 -4.99
N SER A 365 16.54 11.64 -6.11
CA SER A 365 17.15 11.10 -7.33
C SER A 365 17.27 12.17 -8.42
N GLN A 366 18.29 12.04 -9.27
CA GLN A 366 18.58 12.98 -10.35
C GLN A 366 18.57 12.27 -11.71
N PHE A 367 17.85 12.85 -12.65
CA PHE A 367 17.76 12.41 -14.04
C PHE A 367 18.13 13.60 -14.94
N ASP A 368 19.32 13.56 -15.53
CA ASP A 368 19.91 14.68 -16.27
C ASP A 368 20.23 14.30 -17.71
N ASN A 369 19.71 15.06 -18.67
CA ASN A 369 19.95 14.87 -20.11
C ASN A 369 19.60 13.43 -20.57
N ILE A 370 18.32 13.07 -20.41
CA ILE A 370 17.78 11.77 -20.82
C ILE A 370 16.88 11.97 -22.02
N THR A 371 17.23 11.38 -23.16
CA THR A 371 16.46 11.44 -24.40
C THR A 371 15.86 10.07 -24.69
N LYS A 372 14.53 9.99 -24.63
CA LYS A 372 13.77 8.89 -25.18
C LYS A 372 13.78 9.00 -26.71
N ILE A 373 14.39 8.01 -27.36
CA ILE A 373 14.40 7.85 -28.81
C ILE A 373 13.39 6.79 -29.22
N GLY A 374 12.87 6.88 -30.44
CA GLY A 374 11.89 5.94 -30.98
C GLY A 374 10.48 6.09 -30.41
N SER A 375 9.50 5.60 -31.17
CA SER A 375 8.07 5.79 -30.91
C SER A 375 7.35 4.56 -30.34
N TYR A 376 8.07 3.46 -30.08
CA TYR A 376 7.47 2.20 -29.60
C TYR A 376 6.88 2.29 -28.18
N THR A 377 7.39 3.21 -27.35
CA THR A 377 7.04 3.29 -25.92
C THR A 377 6.84 4.73 -25.49
N ILE A 378 5.78 4.96 -24.72
CA ILE A 378 5.35 6.28 -24.24
C ILE A 378 6.13 6.68 -22.99
N GLY A 379 6.36 7.97 -22.80
CA GLY A 379 7.04 8.51 -21.62
C GLY A 379 8.51 8.74 -21.87
N GLY A 380 9.07 9.74 -21.20
CA GLY A 380 10.51 9.97 -21.17
C GLY A 380 11.20 9.06 -20.16
N VAL A 381 11.55 9.62 -19.00
CA VAL A 381 12.29 8.91 -17.95
C VAL A 381 11.43 7.83 -17.30
N ILE A 382 10.21 8.18 -16.92
CA ILE A 382 9.29 7.30 -16.19
C ILE A 382 8.02 7.10 -17.01
N ASN A 383 7.61 5.84 -17.14
CA ASN A 383 6.28 5.45 -17.58
C ASN A 383 5.59 4.69 -16.44
N ALA A 384 4.47 5.21 -15.95
CA ALA A 384 3.73 4.60 -14.86
C ALA A 384 2.26 4.41 -15.21
N ILE A 385 1.80 3.16 -15.15
CA ILE A 385 0.40 2.76 -15.34
C ILE A 385 -0.05 2.01 -14.09
N LEU A 386 -1.02 2.56 -13.39
CA LEU A 386 -1.55 2.03 -12.14
C LEU A 386 -2.94 1.41 -12.38
N THR A 387 -3.05 0.09 -12.24
CA THR A 387 -4.26 -0.67 -12.64
C THR A 387 -5.01 -1.32 -11.47
N TYR A 388 -4.51 -1.17 -10.24
CA TYR A 388 -5.12 -1.66 -8.99
C TYR A 388 -5.36 -0.53 -7.99
N GLU A 389 -6.40 -0.69 -7.17
CA GLU A 389 -6.85 0.37 -6.24
C GLU A 389 -5.80 0.80 -5.21
N SER A 390 -4.93 -0.12 -4.82
CA SER A 390 -3.85 0.11 -3.85
C SER A 390 -2.54 0.51 -4.52
N ASN A 391 -2.52 0.72 -5.85
CA ASN A 391 -1.31 1.12 -6.54
C ASN A 391 -0.90 2.56 -6.20
N ARG A 392 0.40 2.74 -5.98
CA ARG A 392 0.95 4.04 -5.59
C ARG A 392 2.30 4.33 -6.24
N LEU A 393 2.45 5.54 -6.77
CA LEU A 393 3.74 6.11 -7.18
C LEU A 393 4.01 7.39 -6.40
N ASP A 394 5.09 7.40 -5.61
CA ASP A 394 5.58 8.58 -4.93
C ASP A 394 6.89 9.05 -5.55
N ILE A 395 6.99 10.33 -5.92
CA ILE A 395 8.22 10.97 -6.38
C ILE A 395 8.50 12.16 -5.46
N THR A 396 9.59 12.09 -4.71
CA THR A 396 9.87 13.05 -3.63
C THR A 396 11.30 13.58 -3.72
N ASN A 397 11.48 14.90 -3.70
CA ASN A 397 12.81 15.52 -3.73
C ASN A 397 13.67 15.03 -4.92
N CYS A 398 13.05 14.89 -6.10
CA CYS A 398 13.74 14.45 -7.31
C CYS A 398 13.99 15.64 -8.26
N GLN A 399 14.97 15.50 -9.14
CA GLN A 399 15.25 16.47 -10.18
C GLN A 399 15.28 15.78 -11.55
N PHE A 400 14.46 16.27 -12.47
CA PHE A 400 14.46 15.92 -13.89
C PHE A 400 14.92 17.15 -14.66
N THR A 401 16.04 17.06 -15.37
CA THR A 401 16.61 18.20 -16.11
C THR A 401 16.90 17.77 -17.54
N THR A 402 16.44 18.55 -18.51
CA THR A 402 16.66 18.30 -19.95
C THR A 402 16.22 16.89 -20.40
N CYS A 403 15.12 16.38 -19.82
CA CYS A 403 14.55 15.09 -20.21
C CYS A 403 13.59 15.25 -21.40
N LYS A 404 13.80 14.46 -22.45
CA LYS A 404 13.11 14.62 -23.75
C LYS A 404 12.39 13.36 -24.17
N ALA A 405 11.14 13.50 -24.61
CA ALA A 405 10.31 12.47 -25.22
C ALA A 405 9.65 13.02 -26.49
N GLN A 406 10.47 13.37 -27.48
CA GLN A 406 10.09 14.22 -28.62
C GLN A 406 8.89 13.71 -29.42
N ASP A 407 8.77 12.39 -29.56
CA ASP A 407 7.70 11.74 -30.33
C ASP A 407 6.57 11.16 -29.45
N THR A 408 6.62 11.37 -28.13
CA THR A 408 5.61 10.85 -27.19
C THR A 408 5.27 11.89 -26.11
N TRP A 409 4.72 11.46 -24.98
CA TRP A 409 4.12 12.34 -23.96
C TRP A 409 4.89 12.26 -22.64
N GLY A 410 4.95 13.37 -21.89
CA GLY A 410 5.61 13.39 -20.59
C GLY A 410 7.13 13.29 -20.70
N GLY A 411 7.84 14.41 -20.89
CA GLY A 411 9.28 14.41 -21.13
C GLY A 411 10.08 13.89 -19.94
N ALA A 412 9.61 14.15 -18.72
CA ALA A 412 10.09 13.48 -17.51
C ALA A 412 9.22 12.26 -17.19
N VAL A 413 7.91 12.47 -17.02
CA VAL A 413 7.00 11.46 -16.48
C VAL A 413 5.73 11.36 -17.33
N TYR A 414 5.43 10.14 -17.77
CA TYR A 414 4.09 9.75 -18.20
C TYR A 414 3.42 8.94 -17.09
N ALA A 415 2.21 9.33 -16.73
CA ALA A 415 1.44 8.77 -15.64
C ALA A 415 0.01 8.46 -16.10
N GLU A 416 -0.46 7.23 -15.85
CA GLU A 416 -1.82 6.81 -16.14
C GLU A 416 -2.44 6.07 -14.95
N ILE A 417 -3.63 6.49 -14.54
CA ILE A 417 -4.44 5.81 -13.54
C ILE A 417 -5.65 5.17 -14.22
N GLN A 418 -5.80 3.85 -14.05
CA GLN A 418 -6.86 3.04 -14.64
C GLN A 418 -7.76 2.36 -13.58
N ASN A 419 -7.55 2.65 -12.29
CA ASN A 419 -8.36 2.09 -11.20
C ASN A 419 -8.69 3.14 -10.14
N LEU A 420 -9.79 2.94 -9.41
CA LEU A 420 -10.27 3.81 -8.34
C LEU A 420 -9.22 3.83 -7.21
N ASN A 421 -9.07 4.93 -6.47
CA ASN A 421 -8.17 5.05 -5.30
C ASN A 421 -6.64 4.96 -5.54
N ALA A 422 -6.18 4.52 -6.72
CA ALA A 422 -4.76 4.52 -7.05
C ALA A 422 -4.18 5.95 -7.01
N GLN A 423 -2.90 6.09 -6.62
CA GLN A 423 -2.34 7.40 -6.29
C GLN A 423 -1.01 7.68 -6.98
N ILE A 424 -0.87 8.90 -7.51
CA ILE A 424 0.38 9.44 -8.03
C ILE A 424 0.65 10.75 -7.31
N ILE A 425 1.75 10.80 -6.56
CA ILE A 425 2.05 11.93 -5.68
C ILE A 425 3.47 12.42 -5.96
N LEU A 426 3.57 13.71 -6.28
CA LEU A 426 4.84 14.42 -6.49
C LEU A 426 5.01 15.47 -5.38
N THR A 427 6.15 15.45 -4.69
CA THR A 427 6.51 16.46 -3.68
C THR A 427 7.95 16.92 -3.82
N CYS A 428 8.22 18.20 -3.55
CA CYS A 428 9.55 18.82 -3.61
C CYS A 428 10.34 18.49 -4.90
N THR A 429 9.65 18.25 -6.02
CA THR A 429 10.27 17.71 -7.24
C THR A 429 10.43 18.79 -8.30
N GLN A 430 11.62 18.88 -8.90
CA GLN A 430 11.96 19.84 -9.93
C GLN A 430 11.96 19.18 -11.31
N ILE A 431 11.23 19.75 -12.26
CA ILE A 431 11.15 19.31 -13.65
C ILE A 431 11.51 20.52 -14.52
N ILE A 432 12.72 20.51 -15.08
CA ILE A 432 13.37 21.68 -15.67
C ILE A 432 13.79 21.38 -17.10
N GLN A 433 13.41 22.24 -18.05
CA GLN A 433 13.81 22.13 -19.46
C GLN A 433 13.45 20.79 -20.11
N CYS A 434 12.35 20.17 -19.65
CA CYS A 434 11.88 18.91 -20.21
C CYS A 434 10.99 19.15 -21.44
N GLU A 435 11.07 18.25 -22.42
CA GLU A 435 10.39 18.40 -23.71
C GLU A 435 9.61 17.14 -24.08
N ALA A 436 8.39 17.28 -24.58
CA ALA A 436 7.60 16.18 -25.15
C ALA A 436 6.56 16.71 -26.14
N GLN A 437 5.87 15.84 -26.87
CA GLN A 437 4.76 16.27 -27.73
C GLN A 437 3.64 16.92 -26.90
N LYS A 438 3.28 16.32 -25.76
CA LYS A 438 2.27 16.83 -24.81
C LYS A 438 2.79 16.66 -23.39
N GLY A 439 2.57 17.67 -22.53
CA GLY A 439 3.07 17.63 -21.16
C GLY A 439 4.60 17.61 -21.16
N GLY A 440 5.24 18.72 -21.53
CA GLY A 440 6.69 18.77 -21.72
C GLY A 440 7.47 18.22 -20.52
N GLY A 441 6.99 18.51 -19.31
CA GLY A 441 7.43 17.84 -18.09
C GLY A 441 6.63 16.58 -17.77
N LEU A 442 5.33 16.74 -17.53
CA LEU A 442 4.46 15.71 -16.99
C LEU A 442 3.20 15.54 -17.84
N HIS A 443 2.89 14.30 -18.19
CA HIS A 443 1.62 13.93 -18.80
C HIS A 443 0.84 13.00 -17.89
N ILE A 444 -0.41 13.36 -17.60
CA ILE A 444 -1.32 12.62 -16.74
C ILE A 444 -2.55 12.21 -17.55
N LYS A 445 -2.92 10.94 -17.42
CA LYS A 445 -4.20 10.42 -17.88
C LYS A 445 -4.90 9.70 -16.72
N SER A 446 -6.12 10.10 -16.40
CA SER A 446 -6.91 9.48 -15.33
C SER A 446 -8.25 9.03 -15.89
N SER A 447 -8.44 7.71 -16.00
CA SER A 447 -9.66 7.11 -16.55
C SER A 447 -10.68 6.70 -15.48
N THR A 448 -10.37 6.94 -14.20
CA THR A 448 -11.15 6.47 -13.03
C THR A 448 -10.98 7.44 -11.85
N THR A 449 -11.60 7.20 -10.69
CA THR A 449 -11.46 8.02 -9.46
C THR A 449 -10.13 7.87 -8.70
N GLY A 450 -9.02 7.87 -9.43
CA GLY A 450 -7.68 7.94 -8.84
C GLY A 450 -7.36 9.30 -8.22
N GLN A 451 -6.17 9.41 -7.64
CA GLN A 451 -5.65 10.67 -7.10
C GLN A 451 -4.32 11.02 -7.76
N VAL A 452 -4.22 12.26 -8.22
CA VAL A 452 -2.98 12.88 -8.67
C VAL A 452 -2.76 14.15 -7.87
N ILE A 453 -1.69 14.16 -7.08
CA ILE A 453 -1.39 15.25 -6.15
C ILE A 453 0.02 15.76 -6.43
N LEU A 454 0.12 17.05 -6.72
CA LEU A 454 1.36 17.79 -6.82
C LEU A 454 1.38 18.79 -5.68
N ASP A 455 2.28 18.61 -4.72
CA ASP A 455 2.30 19.39 -3.48
C ASP A 455 3.73 19.80 -3.08
N ASN A 456 3.84 20.68 -2.08
CA ASN A 456 5.06 21.02 -1.37
C ASN A 456 6.24 21.38 -2.29
N LEU A 457 6.23 22.56 -2.90
CA LEU A 457 7.39 23.13 -3.62
C LEU A 457 7.85 22.32 -4.84
N CYS A 458 6.93 21.67 -5.55
CA CYS A 458 7.26 21.18 -6.90
C CYS A 458 7.48 22.36 -7.85
N GLU A 459 8.39 22.19 -8.81
CA GLU A 459 8.73 23.22 -9.80
C GLU A 459 8.71 22.64 -11.21
N PHE A 460 8.02 23.31 -12.14
CA PHE A 460 8.08 23.08 -13.56
C PHE A 460 8.63 24.33 -14.22
N LYS A 461 9.84 24.26 -14.79
CA LYS A 461 10.52 25.43 -15.35
C LYS A 461 10.96 25.17 -16.76
N GLN A 462 10.64 26.07 -17.69
CA GLN A 462 11.17 26.03 -19.06
C GLN A 462 10.83 24.72 -19.81
N CYS A 463 9.74 24.06 -19.44
CA CYS A 463 9.29 22.84 -20.11
C CYS A 463 8.56 23.18 -21.40
N VAL A 464 8.67 22.33 -22.41
CA VAL A 464 8.12 22.59 -23.75
C VAL A 464 7.27 21.42 -24.26
N ALA A 465 6.02 21.72 -24.61
CA ALA A 465 5.22 20.86 -25.47
C ALA A 465 5.54 21.21 -26.93
N THR A 466 6.31 20.36 -27.60
CA THR A 466 6.94 20.66 -28.91
C THR A 466 5.96 20.67 -30.08
N SER A 467 4.83 19.97 -29.94
CA SER A 467 3.82 19.82 -31.00
C SER A 467 2.46 19.42 -30.41
N GLY A 468 2.07 20.05 -29.30
CA GLY A 468 0.86 19.71 -28.55
C GLY A 468 0.55 20.74 -27.47
N ASN A 469 -0.05 20.30 -26.38
CA ASN A 469 -0.56 21.18 -25.32
C ASN A 469 0.14 20.89 -23.98
N GLY A 470 0.07 21.86 -23.06
CA GLY A 470 0.59 21.70 -21.71
C GLY A 470 2.11 21.70 -21.69
N GLY A 471 2.74 22.88 -21.79
CA GLY A 471 4.20 22.97 -21.86
C GLY A 471 4.87 22.38 -20.62
N GLY A 472 4.36 22.67 -19.43
CA GLY A 472 4.75 21.99 -18.19
C GLY A 472 3.98 20.69 -17.98
N ILE A 473 2.65 20.81 -17.88
CA ILE A 473 1.75 19.72 -17.47
C ILE A 473 0.61 19.58 -18.49
N TYR A 474 0.33 18.34 -18.89
CA TYR A 474 -0.88 17.99 -19.61
C TYR A 474 -1.69 16.99 -18.77
N ALA A 475 -2.97 17.26 -18.57
CA ALA A 475 -3.89 16.40 -17.84
C ALA A 475 -5.12 16.06 -18.68
N ASP A 476 -5.40 14.76 -18.79
CA ASP A 476 -6.61 14.20 -19.40
C ASP A 476 -7.39 13.43 -18.35
N LEU A 477 -8.54 13.98 -17.94
CA LEU A 477 -9.31 13.53 -16.78
C LEU A 477 -10.69 13.03 -17.22
N GLU A 478 -11.13 11.90 -16.68
CA GLU A 478 -12.43 11.32 -16.96
C GLU A 478 -13.31 11.35 -15.71
N TYR A 479 -14.41 12.13 -15.78
CA TYR A 479 -15.32 12.42 -14.67
C TYR A 479 -16.76 12.01 -14.97
N SER A 480 -17.50 11.67 -13.92
CA SER A 480 -18.94 11.49 -13.94
C SER A 480 -19.59 12.17 -12.73
N THR A 481 -20.93 12.15 -12.67
CA THR A 481 -21.70 12.77 -11.58
C THR A 481 -21.42 12.14 -10.21
N THR A 482 -21.01 10.87 -10.16
CA THR A 482 -20.75 10.13 -8.92
C THR A 482 -19.27 9.82 -8.70
N GLU A 483 -18.45 9.92 -9.74
CA GLU A 483 -17.06 9.46 -9.73
C GLU A 483 -16.15 10.51 -10.37
N GLN A 484 -15.25 11.12 -9.59
CA GLN A 484 -14.28 12.09 -10.10
C GLN A 484 -12.89 11.81 -9.51
N SER A 485 -11.85 11.81 -10.34
CA SER A 485 -10.47 11.73 -9.87
C SER A 485 -10.10 13.00 -9.10
N LEU A 486 -9.34 12.87 -8.02
CA LEU A 486 -8.74 14.03 -7.39
C LEU A 486 -7.51 14.46 -8.21
N PHE A 487 -7.55 15.67 -8.76
CA PHE A 487 -6.42 16.35 -9.36
C PHE A 487 -6.13 17.63 -8.57
N LEU A 488 -5.07 17.58 -7.77
CA LEU A 488 -4.69 18.64 -6.84
C LEU A 488 -3.30 19.18 -7.19
N ILE A 489 -3.22 20.48 -7.47
CA ILE A 489 -1.97 21.23 -7.58
C ILE A 489 -1.96 22.27 -6.47
N LYS A 490 -1.06 22.11 -5.50
CA LYS A 490 -0.96 22.97 -4.33
C LYS A 490 0.49 23.40 -4.10
N ASP A 491 0.70 24.71 -3.96
CA ASP A 491 2.04 25.29 -3.70
C ASP A 491 3.11 24.85 -4.73
N VAL A 492 2.70 24.68 -6.00
CA VAL A 492 3.56 24.32 -7.13
C VAL A 492 3.90 25.57 -7.94
N LEU A 493 5.17 25.68 -8.35
CA LEU A 493 5.65 26.72 -9.26
C LEU A 493 5.69 26.20 -10.70
N ILE A 494 5.07 26.91 -11.65
CA ILE A 494 5.07 26.59 -13.08
C ILE A 494 5.46 27.85 -13.85
N GLN A 495 6.67 27.87 -14.38
CA GLN A 495 7.29 29.09 -14.87
C GLN A 495 7.97 28.89 -16.23
N ASP A 496 7.82 29.89 -17.10
CA ASP A 496 8.51 29.96 -18.39
C ASP A 496 8.31 28.72 -19.29
N CYS A 497 7.18 28.00 -19.14
CA CYS A 497 6.86 26.84 -19.96
C CYS A 497 6.17 27.24 -21.27
N HIS A 498 6.32 26.43 -22.32
CA HIS A 498 5.87 26.78 -23.66
C HIS A 498 5.06 25.65 -24.32
N ALA A 499 3.94 26.00 -24.97
CA ALA A 499 3.17 25.08 -25.81
C ALA A 499 3.21 25.53 -27.28
N LEU A 500 3.75 24.68 -28.15
CA LEU A 500 3.98 24.96 -29.57
C LEU A 500 2.97 24.22 -30.47
N LEU A 501 2.72 24.79 -31.65
CA LEU A 501 1.86 24.18 -32.67
C LEU A 501 2.48 22.91 -33.24
N SER A 502 1.65 21.91 -33.53
CA SER A 502 2.06 20.78 -34.36
C SER A 502 2.07 21.18 -35.84
N PRO A 503 3.16 20.91 -36.59
CA PRO A 503 3.19 21.11 -38.04
C PRO A 503 2.19 20.22 -38.80
N ASN A 504 1.83 19.07 -38.21
CA ASN A 504 1.02 18.02 -38.85
C ASN A 504 -0.42 17.94 -38.31
N ALA A 505 -0.70 18.58 -37.17
CA ALA A 505 -2.01 18.60 -36.52
C ALA A 505 -2.31 20.03 -36.02
N ILE A 506 -2.69 20.91 -36.96
CA ILE A 506 -2.88 22.34 -36.67
C ILE A 506 -4.15 22.58 -35.85
N ILE A 507 -5.10 21.62 -35.83
CA ILE A 507 -6.28 21.69 -34.98
C ILE A 507 -5.92 21.24 -33.55
N SER A 508 -6.27 22.07 -32.56
CA SER A 508 -6.26 21.69 -31.14
C SER A 508 -4.88 21.47 -30.49
N THR A 509 -3.82 22.11 -31.04
CA THR A 509 -2.47 22.14 -30.45
C THR A 509 -2.02 23.56 -30.07
N GLY A 510 -0.96 23.69 -29.26
CA GLY A 510 -0.41 24.98 -28.86
C GLY A 510 -1.18 25.69 -27.75
N PHE A 511 -1.97 24.99 -26.94
CA PHE A 511 -2.73 25.55 -25.82
C PHE A 511 -2.08 25.24 -24.46
N GLY A 512 -2.23 26.14 -23.50
CA GLY A 512 -1.81 25.90 -22.10
C GLY A 512 -0.30 25.85 -21.96
N GLY A 513 0.38 26.99 -22.02
CA GLY A 513 1.85 27.05 -21.98
C GLY A 513 2.42 26.44 -20.70
N GLY A 514 1.79 26.71 -19.55
CA GLY A 514 2.08 26.02 -18.29
C GLY A 514 1.32 24.70 -18.17
N ILE A 515 -0.01 24.76 -18.16
CA ILE A 515 -0.90 23.62 -17.94
C ILE A 515 -1.98 23.57 -19.03
N PHE A 516 -2.23 22.38 -19.57
CA PHE A 516 -3.45 22.07 -20.31
C PHE A 516 -4.26 21.01 -19.56
N ILE A 517 -5.56 21.24 -19.38
CA ILE A 517 -6.48 20.28 -18.72
C ILE A 517 -7.66 20.00 -19.65
N GLY A 518 -7.87 18.74 -20.00
CA GLY A 518 -9.08 18.25 -20.65
C GLY A 518 -9.89 17.38 -19.70
N VAL A 519 -11.18 17.68 -19.54
CA VAL A 519 -12.10 16.88 -18.73
C VAL A 519 -13.19 16.28 -19.63
N ARG A 520 -13.31 14.96 -19.61
CA ARG A 520 -14.41 14.21 -20.23
C ARG A 520 -15.52 13.95 -19.22
N GLY A 521 -16.76 14.04 -19.69
CA GLY A 521 -17.96 13.79 -18.90
C GLY A 521 -18.40 15.00 -18.07
N THR A 522 -18.97 14.72 -16.90
CA THR A 522 -19.66 15.73 -16.08
C THR A 522 -18.91 15.99 -14.79
N TYR A 523 -18.38 17.21 -14.65
CA TYR A 523 -17.76 17.66 -13.41
C TYR A 523 -18.81 18.11 -12.38
N ASN A 524 -18.62 17.73 -11.12
CA ASN A 524 -19.41 18.21 -9.98
C ASN A 524 -18.48 19.00 -9.04
N SER A 525 -18.66 20.33 -9.04
CA SER A 525 -17.83 21.29 -8.29
C SER A 525 -17.86 21.11 -6.78
N SER A 526 -18.94 20.55 -6.23
CA SER A 526 -19.04 20.30 -4.78
C SER A 526 -18.05 19.23 -4.29
N ALA A 527 -17.48 18.42 -5.19
CA ALA A 527 -16.49 17.41 -4.83
C ALA A 527 -15.08 17.97 -4.68
N GLN A 528 -14.81 19.21 -5.12
CA GLN A 528 -13.48 19.85 -5.07
C GLN A 528 -12.36 19.00 -5.72
N SER A 529 -12.74 18.15 -6.66
CA SER A 529 -11.85 17.15 -7.27
C SER A 529 -10.84 17.76 -8.23
N LEU A 530 -11.09 18.94 -8.79
CA LEU A 530 -10.14 19.71 -9.59
C LEU A 530 -9.78 21.00 -8.85
N ASN A 531 -8.56 21.06 -8.30
CA ASN A 531 -8.15 22.13 -7.41
C ASN A 531 -6.73 22.61 -7.72
N LEU A 532 -6.61 23.86 -8.14
CA LEU A 532 -5.35 24.54 -8.47
C LEU A 532 -5.01 25.66 -7.46
N LYS A 533 -5.69 25.67 -6.31
CA LYS A 533 -5.53 26.73 -5.31
C LYS A 533 -4.09 26.79 -4.79
N GLY A 534 -3.53 27.99 -4.80
CA GLY A 534 -2.18 28.25 -4.29
C GLY A 534 -1.05 27.95 -5.28
N MET A 535 -1.34 27.49 -6.50
CA MET A 535 -0.31 27.38 -7.54
C MET A 535 0.26 28.76 -7.89
N LYS A 536 1.55 28.80 -8.23
CA LYS A 536 2.23 29.98 -8.79
C LYS A 536 2.56 29.70 -10.24
N ILE A 537 1.93 30.41 -11.15
CA ILE A 537 2.05 30.22 -12.59
C ILE A 537 2.31 31.59 -13.27
N TYR A 538 3.41 31.72 -14.00
CA TYR A 538 3.78 32.98 -14.67
C TYR A 538 4.90 32.80 -15.71
N GLY A 539 4.99 33.74 -16.67
CA GLY A 539 6.03 33.74 -17.71
C GLY A 539 5.86 32.65 -18.78
N ASN A 540 4.76 31.89 -18.72
CA ASN A 540 4.46 30.83 -19.69
C ASN A 540 3.94 31.41 -21.01
N SER A 541 4.03 30.64 -22.09
CA SER A 541 3.45 31.05 -23.38
C SER A 541 2.82 29.91 -24.15
N ALA A 542 1.68 30.16 -24.76
CA ALA A 542 1.01 29.25 -25.68
C ALA A 542 0.88 29.93 -27.05
N ILE A 543 0.94 29.16 -28.14
CA ILE A 543 0.73 29.73 -29.49
C ILE A 543 -0.74 29.98 -29.78
N SER A 544 -1.63 29.14 -29.24
CA SER A 544 -3.06 29.14 -29.58
C SER A 544 -3.95 29.79 -28.53
N GLY A 545 -3.62 29.68 -27.25
CA GLY A 545 -4.42 30.26 -26.16
C GLY A 545 -4.09 29.66 -24.79
N GLY A 546 -4.41 30.41 -23.73
CA GLY A 546 -4.10 30.08 -22.34
C GLY A 546 -2.61 30.08 -22.13
N GLN A 547 -2.00 31.26 -22.02
CA GLN A 547 -0.55 31.40 -21.89
C GLN A 547 -0.02 30.57 -20.72
N SER A 548 -0.73 30.60 -19.60
CA SER A 548 -0.45 29.78 -18.43
C SER A 548 -1.36 28.56 -18.35
N LEU A 549 -2.68 28.74 -18.40
CA LEU A 549 -3.66 27.66 -18.22
C LEU A 549 -4.67 27.66 -19.36
N TYR A 550 -4.90 26.48 -19.95
CA TYR A 550 -6.03 26.24 -20.83
C TYR A 550 -6.86 25.03 -20.38
N VAL A 551 -8.16 25.22 -20.17
CA VAL A 551 -9.07 24.15 -19.70
C VAL A 551 -10.20 23.89 -20.69
N VAL A 552 -10.43 22.62 -21.02
CA VAL A 552 -11.56 22.19 -21.86
C VAL A 552 -12.46 21.27 -21.05
N MET A 553 -13.65 21.75 -20.70
CA MET A 553 -14.63 20.98 -19.94
C MET A 553 -16.05 21.56 -20.09
N SER A 554 -17.07 20.71 -20.03
CA SER A 554 -18.48 21.13 -20.17
C SER A 554 -18.90 22.10 -19.07
N GLN A 555 -18.54 21.84 -17.82
CA GLN A 555 -18.90 22.65 -16.64
C GLN A 555 -17.81 23.69 -16.28
N LEU A 556 -17.19 24.30 -17.29
CA LEU A 556 -16.08 25.25 -17.09
C LEU A 556 -16.51 26.44 -16.23
N LYS A 557 -17.71 26.96 -16.50
CA LYS A 557 -18.30 28.07 -15.75
C LYS A 557 -18.52 27.70 -14.29
N GLU A 558 -19.13 26.55 -14.03
CA GLU A 558 -19.44 26.09 -12.67
C GLU A 558 -18.18 25.82 -11.84
N TRP A 559 -17.11 25.34 -12.47
CA TRP A 559 -15.82 25.20 -11.81
C TRP A 559 -15.21 26.55 -11.44
N CYS A 560 -15.24 27.52 -12.37
CA CYS A 560 -14.70 28.86 -12.14
C CYS A 560 -15.52 29.68 -11.12
N GLU A 561 -16.83 29.49 -11.08
CA GLU A 561 -17.74 30.15 -10.11
C GLU A 561 -17.74 29.48 -8.73
N TYR A 562 -17.16 28.30 -8.58
CA TYR A 562 -17.17 27.58 -7.30
C TYR A 562 -16.09 28.13 -6.36
N GLY A 563 -16.45 28.26 -5.08
CA GLY A 563 -15.62 28.92 -4.07
C GLY A 563 -15.70 30.45 -4.16
N LEU A 564 -14.77 31.13 -3.50
CA LEU A 564 -14.71 32.60 -3.51
C LEU A 564 -13.80 33.10 -4.65
N LEU A 565 -14.33 33.95 -5.53
CA LEU A 565 -13.57 34.68 -6.56
C LEU A 565 -12.62 33.79 -7.40
N GLY A 566 -13.08 32.59 -7.77
CA GLY A 566 -12.33 31.66 -8.62
C GLY A 566 -11.14 30.97 -7.94
N GLU A 567 -11.11 30.91 -6.61
CA GLU A 567 -9.96 30.41 -5.83
C GLU A 567 -9.41 29.03 -6.25
N TYR A 568 -10.25 28.15 -6.82
CA TYR A 568 -9.85 26.81 -7.27
C TYR A 568 -9.19 26.80 -8.66
N ALA A 569 -9.34 27.86 -9.45
CA ALA A 569 -8.79 27.98 -10.81
C ALA A 569 -7.66 29.01 -10.91
N LYS A 570 -7.72 30.07 -10.11
CA LYS A 570 -6.95 31.31 -10.29
C LYS A 570 -5.45 31.21 -9.99
N GLY A 571 -5.05 30.36 -9.04
CA GLY A 571 -3.66 30.35 -8.56
C GLY A 571 -3.21 31.73 -8.05
N ASN A 572 -2.15 32.28 -8.64
CA ASN A 572 -1.61 33.62 -8.38
C ASN A 572 -2.04 34.70 -9.42
N TYR A 573 -3.02 34.41 -10.28
CA TYR A 573 -3.54 35.41 -11.22
C TYR A 573 -4.17 36.60 -10.47
N SER A 574 -3.95 37.81 -10.96
CA SER A 574 -4.46 39.07 -10.41
C SER A 574 -5.49 39.67 -11.36
N ASP A 575 -6.70 39.93 -10.88
CA ASP A 575 -7.75 40.60 -11.69
C ASP A 575 -7.37 42.04 -12.06
N THR A 576 -6.32 42.61 -11.44
CA THR A 576 -5.84 43.96 -11.74
C THR A 576 -4.62 44.01 -12.63
N ASP A 577 -3.73 43.00 -12.52
CA ASP A 577 -2.38 43.08 -13.06
C ASP A 577 -2.04 41.99 -14.09
N SER A 578 -2.80 40.89 -14.11
CA SER A 578 -2.54 39.79 -15.04
C SER A 578 -3.16 40.04 -16.41
N ASP A 579 -2.54 39.49 -17.47
CA ASP A 579 -3.10 39.51 -18.81
C ASP A 579 -4.27 38.50 -18.90
N GLU A 580 -5.42 38.94 -19.42
CA GLU A 580 -6.61 38.11 -19.60
C GLU A 580 -6.37 36.83 -20.43
N ASN A 581 -5.31 36.78 -21.23
CA ASN A 581 -4.94 35.60 -22.01
C ASN A 581 -4.16 34.55 -21.20
N GLU A 582 -3.80 34.82 -19.95
CA GLU A 582 -3.10 33.87 -19.07
C GLU A 582 -3.96 32.64 -18.77
N LEU A 583 -5.23 32.85 -18.43
CA LEU A 583 -6.17 31.82 -18.03
C LEU A 583 -7.36 31.79 -18.99
N GLN A 584 -7.41 30.80 -19.86
CA GLN A 584 -8.48 30.64 -20.84
C GLN A 584 -9.06 29.22 -20.81
N GLY A 585 -10.20 29.03 -21.46
CA GLY A 585 -10.78 27.70 -21.62
C GLY A 585 -11.94 27.67 -22.60
N LEU A 586 -12.41 26.46 -22.90
CA LEU A 586 -13.48 26.19 -23.84
C LEU A 586 -14.58 25.34 -23.17
N PRO A 587 -15.82 25.85 -23.06
CA PRO A 587 -16.90 25.18 -22.35
C PRO A 587 -17.57 24.07 -23.20
N ILE A 588 -16.80 23.03 -23.53
CA ILE A 588 -17.25 21.83 -24.25
C ILE A 588 -16.71 20.57 -23.57
N ASP A 589 -17.31 19.43 -23.86
CA ASP A 589 -16.74 18.15 -23.43
C ASP A 589 -15.39 17.90 -24.14
N PHE A 590 -14.37 17.47 -23.41
CA PHE A 590 -13.04 17.29 -23.99
C PHE A 590 -12.99 16.27 -25.15
N SER A 591 -13.93 15.32 -25.21
CA SER A 591 -14.05 14.39 -26.36
C SER A 591 -14.32 15.11 -27.69
N GLN A 592 -14.88 16.32 -27.66
CA GLN A 592 -15.20 17.12 -28.85
C GLN A 592 -14.06 18.05 -29.27
N PHE A 593 -13.03 18.21 -28.44
CA PHE A 593 -11.97 19.19 -28.67
C PHE A 593 -11.14 18.87 -29.92
N ALA A 594 -10.81 17.59 -30.14
CA ALA A 594 -10.00 17.17 -31.27
C ALA A 594 -10.72 17.29 -32.62
N SER A 595 -12.05 17.34 -32.65
CA SER A 595 -12.86 17.49 -33.86
C SER A 595 -13.38 18.92 -34.08
N SER A 596 -13.18 19.82 -33.11
CA SER A 596 -13.59 21.22 -33.20
C SER A 596 -12.69 21.99 -34.18
N SER A 597 -13.30 22.83 -35.03
CA SER A 597 -12.53 23.67 -35.94
C SER A 597 -11.80 24.80 -35.19
N GLN A 598 -10.68 25.26 -35.74
CA GLN A 598 -9.94 26.39 -35.16
C GLN A 598 -10.83 27.65 -35.02
N SER A 599 -11.64 27.93 -36.03
CA SER A 599 -12.60 29.05 -35.99
C SER A 599 -13.65 28.90 -34.91
N TYR A 600 -14.09 27.67 -34.61
CA TYR A 600 -15.02 27.40 -33.54
C TYR A 600 -14.36 27.62 -32.18
N ILE A 601 -13.16 27.08 -31.97
CA ILE A 601 -12.40 27.25 -30.72
C ILE A 601 -12.18 28.74 -30.45
N GLN A 602 -11.65 29.49 -31.42
CA GLN A 602 -11.39 30.94 -31.28
C GLN A 602 -12.67 31.75 -31.02
N ALA A 603 -13.80 31.37 -31.62
CA ALA A 603 -15.07 32.09 -31.41
C ALA A 603 -15.74 31.76 -30.06
N ASN A 604 -15.41 30.62 -29.44
CA ASN A 604 -16.11 30.11 -28.27
C ASN A 604 -15.25 30.03 -27.01
N GLU A 605 -13.94 30.20 -27.12
CA GLU A 605 -13.06 30.28 -25.96
C GLU A 605 -13.42 31.46 -25.05
N LYS A 606 -13.02 31.34 -23.79
CA LYS A 606 -13.39 32.22 -22.70
C LYS A 606 -12.17 32.53 -21.87
N THR A 607 -11.91 33.80 -21.64
CA THR A 607 -11.14 34.25 -20.48
C THR A 607 -11.85 33.79 -19.22
N LEU A 608 -11.14 33.06 -18.36
CA LEU A 608 -11.75 32.46 -17.16
C LEU A 608 -12.17 33.52 -16.13
N GLU A 609 -11.49 34.68 -16.09
CA GLU A 609 -11.86 35.81 -15.23
C GLU A 609 -13.31 36.25 -15.41
N ASN A 610 -13.88 36.12 -16.62
CA ASN A 610 -15.27 36.48 -16.87
C ASN A 610 -16.28 35.69 -16.05
N TYR A 611 -15.88 34.54 -15.46
CA TYR A 611 -16.76 33.72 -14.64
C TYR A 611 -16.75 34.10 -13.16
N TRP A 612 -15.62 34.53 -12.60
CA TRP A 612 -15.55 34.96 -11.19
C TRP A 612 -15.51 36.48 -11.00
N GLY A 613 -15.11 37.23 -12.02
CA GLY A 613 -15.01 38.69 -12.04
C GLY A 613 -16.35 39.39 -12.17
N ILE A 614 -17.43 38.85 -11.59
CA ILE A 614 -18.73 39.52 -11.53
C ILE A 614 -18.50 40.88 -10.87
N LYS A 615 -18.60 41.95 -11.66
CA LYS A 615 -18.56 43.34 -11.18
C LYS A 615 -19.70 43.50 -10.19
N ILE A 616 -19.40 43.39 -8.90
CA ILE A 616 -20.33 43.74 -7.84
C ILE A 616 -20.69 45.22 -8.08
N PRO A 617 -21.96 45.56 -8.41
CA PRO A 617 -22.36 46.95 -8.48
C PRO A 617 -22.00 47.63 -7.17
N SER A 618 -21.51 48.86 -7.22
CA SER A 618 -20.88 49.59 -6.12
C SER A 618 -21.76 49.83 -4.87
N TYR A 619 -22.94 49.21 -4.79
CA TYR A 619 -23.95 49.38 -3.73
C TYR A 619 -24.72 48.10 -3.35
N SER A 620 -24.18 46.89 -3.55
CA SER A 620 -24.93 45.65 -3.27
C SER A 620 -24.92 45.25 -1.77
N ILE A 621 -26.04 45.47 -1.08
CA ILE A 621 -26.31 44.93 0.26
C ILE A 621 -26.77 43.47 0.12
N TRP A 622 -26.02 42.53 0.67
CA TRP A 622 -26.37 41.11 0.70
C TRP A 622 -27.11 40.75 2.00
N HIS A 623 -28.20 40.00 1.88
CA HIS A 623 -29.14 39.72 2.97
C HIS A 623 -28.93 38.31 3.52
N VAL A 624 -28.54 38.21 4.79
CA VAL A 624 -28.44 36.94 5.53
C VAL A 624 -29.58 36.86 6.52
N GLN A 625 -30.33 35.75 6.53
CA GLN A 625 -31.44 35.52 7.46
C GLN A 625 -31.27 34.20 8.20
N GLN A 626 -30.86 34.27 9.46
CA GLN A 626 -30.86 33.14 10.39
C GLN A 626 -31.68 33.52 11.63
N ARG A 627 -32.83 32.87 11.84
CA ARG A 627 -33.73 33.13 12.99
C ARG A 627 -34.07 31.84 13.71
N PHE A 628 -33.76 31.76 15.00
CA PHE A 628 -34.13 30.62 15.84
C PHE A 628 -35.66 30.48 15.94
N GLY A 629 -36.21 29.37 15.43
CA GLY A 629 -37.64 29.04 15.51
C GLY A 629 -38.54 29.64 14.41
N GLN A 630 -37.97 30.21 13.33
CA GLN A 630 -38.72 30.73 12.17
C GLN A 630 -38.09 30.26 10.84
N GLN A 631 -38.63 30.72 9.70
CA GLN A 631 -38.02 30.50 8.38
C GLN A 631 -36.64 31.17 8.31
N ASN A 632 -35.63 30.33 8.04
CA ASN A 632 -34.28 30.76 7.68
C ASN A 632 -34.21 31.07 6.18
N GLY A 633 -33.21 31.85 5.79
CA GLY A 633 -32.77 31.93 4.40
C GLY A 633 -32.31 30.57 3.88
N THR A 634 -32.07 30.47 2.58
CA THR A 634 -31.62 29.24 1.92
C THR A 634 -30.28 29.49 1.26
N ASN A 635 -29.29 28.67 1.57
CA ASN A 635 -27.99 28.68 0.88
C ASN A 635 -28.15 28.10 -0.54
N ALA A 636 -28.43 28.97 -1.51
CA ALA A 636 -28.60 28.66 -2.92
C ALA A 636 -27.75 29.62 -3.76
N LYS A 637 -27.39 29.22 -5.00
CA LYS A 637 -26.40 29.90 -5.86
C LYS A 637 -26.65 31.40 -6.11
N ASN A 638 -27.85 31.91 -5.84
CA ASN A 638 -28.25 33.31 -5.98
C ASN A 638 -28.94 33.88 -4.72
N CYS A 639 -28.66 33.33 -3.54
CA CYS A 639 -29.21 33.90 -2.31
C CYS A 639 -28.51 35.23 -1.97
N GLY A 640 -29.13 36.03 -1.10
CA GLY A 640 -28.62 37.31 -0.62
C GLY A 640 -29.29 38.54 -1.23
N GLU A 641 -30.26 38.35 -2.14
CA GLU A 641 -31.24 39.38 -2.47
C GLU A 641 -32.25 39.60 -1.32
N ILE A 642 -32.90 40.77 -1.28
CA ILE A 642 -33.94 41.11 -0.29
C ILE A 642 -35.00 40.01 -0.15
N ASN A 643 -35.42 39.44 -1.28
CA ASN A 643 -36.51 38.45 -1.33
C ASN A 643 -36.02 36.99 -1.24
N SER A 644 -34.71 36.77 -1.19
CA SER A 644 -34.10 35.44 -1.13
C SER A 644 -32.81 35.46 -0.30
N PRO A 645 -32.90 35.71 1.01
CA PRO A 645 -31.71 35.83 1.85
C PRO A 645 -30.97 34.49 2.00
N CYS A 646 -29.64 34.55 2.13
CA CYS A 646 -28.83 33.37 2.44
C CYS A 646 -29.02 32.94 3.90
N GLN A 647 -28.78 31.65 4.16
CA GLN A 647 -28.77 31.13 5.53
C GLN A 647 -27.50 31.51 6.27
N THR A 648 -26.36 31.53 5.59
CA THR A 648 -25.05 31.84 6.16
C THR A 648 -24.38 32.99 5.42
N ILE A 649 -23.45 33.69 6.09
CA ILE A 649 -22.74 34.81 5.49
C ILE A 649 -21.77 34.34 4.40
N GLU A 650 -21.17 33.15 4.56
CA GLU A 650 -20.28 32.52 3.59
C GLU A 650 -20.95 32.22 2.25
N TYR A 651 -22.29 32.16 2.21
CA TYR A 651 -23.05 31.94 0.99
C TYR A 651 -23.56 33.26 0.37
N ALA A 652 -23.54 34.35 1.13
CA ALA A 652 -23.98 35.69 0.72
C ALA A 652 -22.83 36.56 0.18
N ILE A 653 -21.59 36.12 0.36
CA ILE A 653 -20.34 36.72 -0.11
C ILE A 653 -19.71 35.78 -1.14
#